data_AF-A0A955VH32-F1
#
_entry.id   AF-A0A955VH32-F1
#
_cell.length_a   1.000
_cell.length_b   1.000
_cell.length_c   1.000
_cell.angle_alpha   90.00
_cell.angle_beta   90.00
_cell.angle_gamma   90.00
#
_symmetry.space_group_name_H-M   'P 1'
#
loop_
_entity.id
_entity.type
_entity.pdbx_description
1 polymer ?
#
loop_
_entity_poly.entity_id
_entity_poly.type
_entity_poly.pdbx_seq_one_letter_code
_entity_poly.pdbx_strand_id
1 'polypeptide(L)'
;MKRLNLLIVGLIVATFALQCTEQGTTTTAPTSTAPTSTTKNNGYVRVATPGFLPKYETLWERELRGKTDAYSDARTANSEKYYITKPPIDTEVRFPGEFEPMAYLLVGWQVGTGLDDFFIDIIKGAWGTTTVLLMNEGDVKLGTTTKTAKAWMIQYLKAKDPQTFDDQSLADTSKIRWIDLAQLNSVPVNAPADLRGSLNSIWARDYGPQPVIHKSGKVSVVETNYYYYRILDDKVPTEVANYLGINVFRASINQEGGNFQSDGEGNCFTSHGSLWFNLPDPDEAAQKKLYAEYFGCKALHFMMPLEGEGTTHIDMSMMVIGPNDIILGEYDVKPEFDSGGNCTNRAALMNKKVLDENAKLLEAIKDKDGNPKFRIHRVPMPPNGDLIWRTYTNFQTVRAPDGNTGVVLIPVYTTYNNKVNTALFKPYEDKMMEVYDAAFKQAHPGVTFKLIKINSDEIIPGNGAIHCVVHEIPKGVFEKEQTETPDLCGLKNATCQQTGCGSVTNAGYCDGNNAVYCYQNQVVYYPCGINCGEVQQGPCESTCGFLQTEGYYDCDASYVCGQNPSCTDDCQTGDKGCSDDGQKKWTCGENDNDACMDKVEESCGTGNACLNGECVPKGCTDECNFGDKGCDGNSVWTCERPQGELCFKKVSNDCGTGTCTNGACCQNECQLGEKGCTDGKNAWVCQAGRTGCLVKATQPCTGDATCQSGTCVTSCTDECTSGQTGCSDDGNSAWSCTKLPGGQCYTKVLTPCLTGNVCSSGICADPNGTPDVVGGNDATTGGDATGSSGKSGGCQVQTAAQPLPFALLVLLLLAAAILRRKRI
;
A
#
# COMPACT_ATOMS: atom_id res chain seq x y z
N MET A 1 -6.84 -38.17 10.70
CA MET A 1 -7.40 -36.84 10.36
C MET A 1 -8.27 -36.80 9.10
N LYS A 2 -8.13 -37.68 8.09
CA LYS A 2 -8.98 -37.63 6.88
C LYS A 2 -10.37 -38.31 6.98
N ARG A 3 -10.70 -39.07 8.04
CA ARG A 3 -12.02 -39.72 8.22
C ARG A 3 -12.95 -39.08 9.25
N LEU A 4 -12.49 -38.10 10.02
CA LEU A 4 -13.33 -37.37 10.99
C LEU A 4 -13.97 -36.11 10.38
N ASN A 5 -13.34 -35.53 9.36
CA ASN A 5 -13.86 -34.34 8.67
C ASN A 5 -15.04 -34.64 7.72
N LEU A 6 -15.23 -35.88 7.26
CA LEU A 6 -16.39 -36.23 6.43
C LEU A 6 -17.69 -36.44 7.23
N LEU A 7 -17.61 -36.75 8.52
CA LEU A 7 -18.80 -36.97 9.36
C LEU A 7 -19.40 -35.66 9.89
N ILE A 8 -18.59 -34.60 10.02
CA ILE A 8 -19.04 -33.29 10.53
C ILE A 8 -19.72 -32.46 9.43
N VAL A 9 -19.32 -32.63 8.17
CA VAL A 9 -19.96 -31.95 7.02
C VAL A 9 -21.32 -32.58 6.67
N GLY A 10 -21.50 -33.88 6.92
CA GLY A 10 -22.76 -34.59 6.66
C GLY A 10 -23.92 -34.26 7.60
N LEU A 11 -23.65 -33.73 8.80
CA LEU A 11 -24.68 -33.45 9.82
C LEU A 11 -25.27 -32.03 9.76
N ILE A 12 -24.64 -31.11 9.02
CA ILE A 12 -25.10 -29.71 8.90
C ILE A 12 -26.14 -29.53 7.78
N VAL A 13 -26.25 -30.47 6.85
CA VAL A 13 -27.18 -30.38 5.69
C VAL A 13 -28.59 -30.92 6.01
N ALA A 14 -28.84 -31.48 7.20
CA ALA A 14 -30.09 -32.19 7.51
C ALA A 14 -31.03 -31.49 8.51
N THR A 15 -31.05 -30.15 8.61
CA THR A 15 -31.92 -29.46 9.59
C THR A 15 -32.71 -28.24 9.10
N PHE A 16 -33.01 -28.13 7.80
CA PHE A 16 -34.09 -27.25 7.34
C PHE A 16 -34.84 -27.85 6.13
N ALA A 17 -35.81 -28.71 6.42
CA ALA A 17 -36.87 -29.06 5.49
C ALA A 17 -38.16 -29.34 6.27
N LEU A 18 -39.08 -28.37 6.27
CA LEU A 18 -40.50 -28.59 6.55
C LEU A 18 -41.34 -27.60 5.73
N GLN A 19 -41.84 -28.15 4.61
CA GLN A 19 -43.06 -27.94 3.84
C GLN A 19 -43.93 -26.69 4.07
N CYS A 20 -44.26 -26.01 2.96
CA CYS A 20 -45.64 -25.74 2.57
C CYS A 20 -45.81 -25.91 1.04
N THR A 21 -46.73 -26.79 0.67
CA THR A 21 -47.24 -27.11 -0.67
C THR A 21 -48.27 -26.08 -1.15
N GLU A 22 -48.31 -25.76 -2.45
CA GLU A 22 -49.59 -25.53 -3.13
C GLU A 22 -49.54 -25.83 -4.65
N GLN A 23 -50.37 -26.81 -5.00
CA GLN A 23 -51.13 -27.12 -6.23
C GLN A 23 -50.65 -26.64 -7.61
N GLY A 24 -50.43 -27.63 -8.49
CA GLY A 24 -50.43 -27.46 -9.94
C GLY A 24 -51.79 -27.78 -10.57
N THR A 25 -52.06 -27.14 -11.71
CA THR A 25 -52.99 -27.64 -12.72
C THR A 25 -52.35 -27.53 -14.11
N THR A 26 -52.29 -28.66 -14.79
CA THR A 26 -51.78 -28.90 -16.15
C THR A 26 -52.86 -28.67 -17.20
N THR A 27 -52.53 -28.01 -18.31
CA THR A 27 -53.18 -28.22 -19.63
C THR A 27 -52.22 -27.96 -20.79
N THR A 28 -52.32 -28.78 -21.83
CA THR A 28 -51.46 -28.96 -23.01
C THR A 28 -51.74 -28.04 -24.22
N ALA A 29 -50.66 -27.74 -24.97
CA ALA A 29 -50.40 -27.14 -26.33
C ALA A 29 -51.55 -27.00 -27.39
N PRO A 30 -51.53 -26.07 -28.41
CA PRO A 30 -50.40 -25.87 -29.37
C PRO A 30 -50.17 -24.48 -30.08
N THR A 31 -48.97 -24.35 -30.67
CA THR A 31 -48.51 -23.56 -31.87
C THR A 31 -48.93 -22.09 -32.13
N SER A 32 -47.96 -21.14 -32.08
CA SER A 32 -47.46 -20.36 -33.24
C SER A 32 -46.35 -19.31 -32.88
N THR A 33 -45.25 -19.37 -33.65
CA THR A 33 -44.28 -18.32 -34.10
C THR A 33 -43.67 -17.22 -33.18
N ALA A 34 -42.39 -17.46 -32.79
CA ALA A 34 -41.16 -16.61 -32.81
C ALA A 34 -41.01 -15.32 -31.94
N PRO A 35 -39.77 -14.87 -31.56
CA PRO A 35 -38.45 -15.53 -31.52
C PRO A 35 -37.68 -15.44 -30.16
N THR A 36 -37.05 -16.56 -29.82
CA THR A 36 -35.74 -16.80 -29.16
C THR A 36 -35.09 -15.73 -28.25
N SER A 37 -35.07 -16.00 -26.94
CA SER A 37 -33.94 -15.65 -26.04
C SER A 37 -33.21 -16.93 -25.62
N THR A 38 -32.07 -17.22 -26.23
CA THR A 38 -31.19 -18.33 -25.82
C THR A 38 -30.25 -17.86 -24.71
N THR A 39 -30.45 -18.43 -23.53
CA THR A 39 -29.48 -18.50 -22.43
C THR A 39 -28.15 -19.05 -22.92
N LYS A 40 -27.06 -18.28 -22.77
CA LYS A 40 -25.69 -18.79 -22.93
C LYS A 40 -25.12 -19.18 -21.56
N ASN A 41 -25.04 -20.48 -21.34
CA ASN A 41 -23.92 -21.06 -20.60
C ASN A 41 -22.65 -20.81 -21.40
N ASN A 42 -21.70 -20.05 -20.86
CA ASN A 42 -20.32 -20.03 -21.36
C ASN A 42 -19.38 -20.26 -20.17
N GLY A 43 -18.69 -21.39 -20.20
CA GLY A 43 -17.50 -21.61 -19.37
C GLY A 43 -16.45 -20.57 -19.74
N TYR A 44 -16.20 -19.65 -18.81
CA TYR A 44 -15.13 -18.66 -18.90
C TYR A 44 -13.82 -19.31 -18.45
N VAL A 45 -12.89 -19.48 -19.38
CA VAL A 45 -11.46 -19.60 -19.06
C VAL A 45 -10.92 -18.16 -19.05
N ARG A 46 -10.60 -17.68 -17.85
CA ARG A 46 -10.06 -16.37 -17.42
C ARG A 46 -9.95 -15.28 -18.49
N VAL A 47 -10.95 -14.38 -18.49
CA VAL A 47 -10.76 -12.99 -18.94
C VAL A 47 -10.06 -12.27 -17.79
N ALA A 48 -8.93 -11.62 -18.06
CA ALA A 48 -8.24 -10.78 -17.07
C ALA A 48 -9.21 -9.67 -16.64
N THR A 49 -9.82 -9.83 -15.47
CA THR A 49 -10.42 -8.69 -14.77
C THR A 49 -9.25 -7.75 -14.49
N PRO A 50 -9.37 -6.43 -14.72
CA PRO A 50 -8.34 -5.51 -14.24
C PRO A 50 -8.16 -5.80 -12.76
N GLY A 51 -6.96 -6.28 -12.41
CA GLY A 51 -6.66 -6.55 -11.01
C GLY A 51 -6.89 -5.27 -10.23
N PHE A 52 -7.47 -5.38 -9.03
CA PHE A 52 -7.43 -4.25 -8.09
C PHE A 52 -6.02 -3.69 -8.04
N LEU A 53 -5.88 -2.37 -7.84
CA LEU A 53 -4.58 -1.85 -7.44
C LEU A 53 -4.09 -2.73 -6.29
N PRO A 54 -2.90 -3.31 -6.44
CA PRO A 54 -2.41 -4.26 -5.47
C PRO A 54 -2.35 -3.53 -4.14
N LYS A 55 -2.95 -4.14 -3.12
CA LYS A 55 -2.62 -3.74 -1.77
C LYS A 55 -1.14 -4.04 -1.61
N TYR A 56 -0.44 -3.10 -1.00
CA TYR A 56 0.94 -3.21 -0.57
C TYR A 56 1.44 -4.66 -0.38
N GLU A 57 2.54 -5.00 -1.04
CA GLU A 57 3.14 -6.36 -1.03
C GLU A 57 3.30 -6.83 0.43
N THR A 58 2.80 -8.02 0.73
CA THR A 58 2.88 -8.57 2.08
C THR A 58 4.33 -8.90 2.44
N LEU A 59 4.68 -8.91 3.73
CA LEU A 59 6.00 -9.39 4.19
C LEU A 59 6.35 -10.78 3.62
N TRP A 60 5.33 -11.62 3.38
CA TRP A 60 5.48 -12.95 2.78
C TRP A 60 5.88 -12.92 1.30
N GLU A 61 5.30 -12.03 0.51
CA GLU A 61 5.68 -11.84 -0.90
C GLU A 61 7.11 -11.24 -1.00
N ARG A 62 7.52 -10.45 0.01
CA ARG A 62 8.91 -9.99 0.16
C ARG A 62 9.89 -11.10 0.53
N GLU A 63 9.50 -12.05 1.39
CA GLU A 63 10.30 -13.23 1.75
C GLU A 63 10.50 -14.24 0.61
N LEU A 64 9.79 -14.06 -0.52
CA LEU A 64 9.98 -14.86 -1.73
C LEU A 64 11.10 -14.30 -2.63
N ARG A 65 11.56 -13.07 -2.39
CA ARG A 65 12.75 -12.50 -3.03
C ARG A 65 13.98 -13.31 -2.60
N GLY A 66 14.61 -14.01 -3.55
CA GLY A 66 15.75 -14.90 -3.30
C GLY A 66 15.41 -16.39 -3.23
N LYS A 67 14.14 -16.78 -3.41
CA LYS A 67 13.78 -18.19 -3.65
C LYS A 67 13.75 -18.47 -5.15
N THR A 68 14.32 -19.61 -5.56
CA THR A 68 14.25 -20.08 -6.95
C THR A 68 12.80 -20.43 -7.29
N ASP A 69 12.14 -19.54 -8.03
CA ASP A 69 10.82 -19.70 -8.61
C ASP A 69 10.78 -19.20 -10.07
N ALA A 70 9.67 -19.43 -10.76
CA ALA A 70 9.53 -19.08 -12.17
C ALA A 70 9.69 -17.58 -12.47
N TYR A 71 9.49 -16.69 -11.48
CA TYR A 71 9.68 -15.24 -11.64
C TYR A 71 11.16 -14.90 -11.53
N SER A 72 11.88 -15.49 -10.56
CA SER A 72 13.33 -15.37 -10.48
C SER A 72 14.01 -15.92 -11.74
N ASP A 73 13.58 -17.10 -12.23
CA ASP A 73 14.09 -17.70 -13.45
C ASP A 73 13.85 -16.80 -14.67
N ALA A 74 12.66 -16.19 -14.77
CA ALA A 74 12.32 -15.28 -15.86
C ALA A 74 13.13 -13.99 -15.82
N ARG A 75 13.34 -13.42 -14.62
CA ARG A 75 14.20 -12.24 -14.43
C ARG A 75 15.65 -12.56 -14.80
N THR A 76 16.17 -13.72 -14.42
CA THR A 76 17.55 -14.03 -14.77
C THR A 76 17.73 -14.40 -16.24
N ALA A 77 16.79 -15.15 -16.83
CA ALA A 77 16.83 -15.47 -18.25
C ALA A 77 16.81 -14.21 -19.14
N ASN A 78 16.35 -13.08 -18.59
CA ASN A 78 16.33 -11.77 -19.24
C ASN A 78 17.10 -10.73 -18.41
N SER A 79 18.20 -11.12 -17.76
CA SER A 79 18.95 -10.27 -16.82
C SER A 79 19.30 -8.89 -17.38
N GLU A 80 19.49 -8.77 -18.70
CA GLU A 80 19.71 -7.53 -19.43
C GLU A 80 18.57 -6.51 -19.35
N LYS A 81 17.39 -6.93 -18.88
CA LYS A 81 16.21 -6.08 -18.68
C LYS A 81 15.99 -5.70 -17.22
N TYR A 82 16.58 -6.43 -16.26
CA TYR A 82 16.26 -6.31 -14.82
C TYR A 82 17.41 -5.84 -13.93
N TYR A 83 18.60 -5.60 -14.50
CA TYR A 83 19.76 -5.17 -13.73
C TYR A 83 19.63 -3.74 -13.17
N ILE A 84 20.39 -3.39 -12.15
CA ILE A 84 20.48 -2.02 -11.64
C ILE A 84 21.55 -1.25 -12.43
N THR A 85 21.34 0.02 -12.75
CA THR A 85 22.38 0.86 -13.39
C THR A 85 22.92 1.88 -12.41
N LYS A 86 24.04 2.52 -12.74
CA LYS A 86 24.38 3.81 -12.10
C LYS A 86 23.26 4.84 -12.35
N PRO A 87 23.14 5.84 -11.46
CA PRO A 87 22.36 7.04 -11.75
C PRO A 87 22.86 7.75 -13.03
N PRO A 88 22.07 8.68 -13.59
CA PRO A 88 22.53 9.59 -14.63
C PRO A 88 23.88 10.24 -14.30
N ILE A 89 24.81 10.26 -15.26
CA ILE A 89 26.16 10.84 -15.08
C ILE A 89 26.10 12.36 -14.93
N ASP A 90 25.14 13.00 -15.62
CA ASP A 90 24.83 14.40 -15.40
C ASP A 90 24.20 14.54 -14.01
N THR A 91 24.95 15.12 -13.07
CA THR A 91 24.49 15.36 -11.70
C THR A 91 23.37 16.41 -11.62
N GLU A 92 23.03 17.06 -12.73
CA GLU A 92 21.95 18.07 -12.82
C GLU A 92 20.70 17.55 -13.58
N VAL A 93 20.27 16.32 -13.30
CA VAL A 93 18.93 15.85 -13.68
C VAL A 93 17.85 16.43 -12.77
N ARG A 94 16.62 16.49 -13.27
CA ARG A 94 15.41 16.80 -12.46
C ARG A 94 14.23 15.95 -12.89
N PHE A 95 13.36 15.63 -11.93
CA PHE A 95 12.04 15.09 -12.19
C PHE A 95 11.08 16.25 -12.51
N PRO A 96 10.46 16.28 -13.71
CA PRO A 96 9.55 17.35 -14.10
C PRO A 96 8.28 17.34 -13.26
N GLY A 97 7.65 18.50 -13.14
CA GLY A 97 6.27 18.55 -12.66
C GLY A 97 5.31 18.07 -13.74
N GLU A 98 4.29 17.31 -13.39
CA GLU A 98 3.29 16.79 -14.34
C GLU A 98 2.55 17.90 -15.10
N PHE A 99 2.46 19.08 -14.49
CA PHE A 99 1.86 20.28 -15.08
C PHE A 99 2.71 20.94 -16.17
N GLU A 100 3.93 20.45 -16.45
CA GLU A 100 4.79 20.94 -17.52
C GLU A 100 4.31 20.46 -18.90
N PRO A 101 4.66 21.16 -20.01
CA PRO A 101 4.35 20.70 -21.36
C PRO A 101 4.80 19.25 -21.60
N MET A 102 3.92 18.41 -22.12
CA MET A 102 4.21 17.00 -22.41
C MET A 102 4.24 16.72 -23.91
N ALA A 103 5.08 15.78 -24.32
CA ALA A 103 5.12 15.28 -25.70
C ALA A 103 4.09 14.19 -25.93
N TYR A 104 3.87 13.33 -24.93
CA TYR A 104 2.94 12.22 -25.03
C TYR A 104 2.17 12.00 -23.74
N LEU A 105 0.93 11.53 -23.87
CA LEU A 105 0.20 10.88 -22.79
C LEU A 105 0.16 9.38 -23.05
N LEU A 106 0.88 8.60 -22.26
CA LEU A 106 0.85 7.14 -22.28
C LEU A 106 -0.46 6.66 -21.62
N VAL A 107 -1.15 5.72 -22.25
CA VAL A 107 -2.41 5.16 -21.73
C VAL A 107 -2.33 3.64 -21.67
N GLY A 108 -2.52 3.09 -20.47
CA GLY A 108 -2.46 1.65 -20.17
C GLY A 108 -3.73 0.87 -20.56
N TRP A 109 -4.31 1.15 -21.73
CA TRP A 109 -5.56 0.50 -22.15
C TRP A 109 -5.33 -0.96 -22.53
N GLN A 110 -5.85 -1.87 -21.71
CA GLN A 110 -5.92 -3.31 -22.00
C GLN A 110 -7.30 -3.69 -22.57
N VAL A 111 -7.28 -4.45 -23.65
CA VAL A 111 -8.47 -4.81 -24.42
C VAL A 111 -9.32 -5.84 -23.68
N GLY A 112 -10.64 -5.57 -23.56
CA GLY A 112 -11.59 -6.55 -23.03
C GLY A 112 -11.64 -6.62 -21.49
N THR A 113 -11.15 -5.58 -20.82
CA THR A 113 -11.25 -5.39 -19.36
C THR A 113 -12.63 -4.94 -18.90
N GLY A 114 -13.50 -4.53 -19.84
CA GLY A 114 -14.80 -3.93 -19.54
C GLY A 114 -14.74 -2.43 -19.22
N LEU A 115 -13.54 -1.82 -19.30
CA LEU A 115 -13.29 -0.40 -19.06
C LEU A 115 -13.08 0.40 -20.36
N ASP A 116 -13.40 -0.21 -21.51
CA ASP A 116 -13.03 0.33 -22.82
C ASP A 116 -13.64 1.72 -23.07
N ASP A 117 -14.88 1.98 -22.62
CA ASP A 117 -15.52 3.29 -22.75
C ASP A 117 -14.83 4.37 -21.90
N PHE A 118 -14.37 4.02 -20.70
CA PHE A 118 -13.59 4.91 -19.84
C PHE A 118 -12.26 5.34 -20.50
N PHE A 119 -11.54 4.39 -21.09
CA PHE A 119 -10.29 4.70 -21.82
C PHE A 119 -10.53 5.56 -23.05
N ILE A 120 -11.64 5.37 -23.76
CA ILE A 120 -12.00 6.20 -24.91
C ILE A 120 -12.19 7.66 -24.51
N ASP A 121 -12.89 7.92 -23.40
CA ASP A 121 -13.11 9.28 -22.93
C ASP A 121 -11.80 9.98 -22.56
N ILE A 122 -10.82 9.25 -22.00
CA ILE A 122 -9.46 9.75 -21.77
C ILE A 122 -8.79 10.12 -23.09
N ILE A 123 -8.81 9.22 -24.07
CA ILE A 123 -8.18 9.43 -25.39
C ILE A 123 -8.79 10.66 -26.07
N LYS A 124 -10.13 10.77 -26.10
CA LYS A 124 -10.84 11.92 -26.68
C LYS A 124 -10.49 13.23 -25.96
N GLY A 125 -10.32 13.18 -24.64
CA GLY A 125 -9.96 14.33 -23.84
C GLY A 125 -8.57 14.86 -24.15
N ALA A 126 -7.59 13.97 -24.36
CA ALA A 126 -6.18 14.32 -24.47
C ALA A 126 -5.66 14.56 -25.90
N TRP A 127 -6.14 13.80 -26.89
CA TRP A 127 -5.53 13.71 -28.23
C TRP A 127 -5.56 14.99 -29.09
N GLY A 128 -6.37 15.98 -28.69
CA GLY A 128 -6.39 17.31 -29.31
C GLY A 128 -5.37 18.28 -28.69
N THR A 129 -4.74 17.88 -27.58
CA THR A 129 -3.84 18.68 -26.76
C THR A 129 -2.42 18.14 -26.81
N THR A 130 -2.27 16.82 -26.78
CA THR A 130 -0.99 16.11 -26.92
C THR A 130 -1.17 14.80 -27.71
N THR A 131 -0.07 14.19 -28.14
CA THR A 131 -0.12 12.88 -28.78
C THR A 131 -0.41 11.79 -27.75
N VAL A 132 -1.43 10.97 -27.97
CA VAL A 132 -1.73 9.81 -27.12
C VAL A 132 -0.90 8.61 -27.56
N LEU A 133 -0.22 7.97 -26.62
CA LEU A 133 0.64 6.83 -26.85
C LEU A 133 -0.03 5.57 -26.27
N LEU A 134 -0.52 4.70 -27.16
CA LEU A 134 -1.26 3.49 -26.80
C LEU A 134 -0.37 2.27 -26.82
N MET A 135 -0.49 1.43 -25.78
CA MET A 135 0.18 0.14 -25.70
C MET A 135 -0.54 -0.90 -26.55
N ASN A 136 0.18 -1.57 -27.43
CA ASN A 136 -0.32 -2.70 -28.22
C ASN A 136 0.22 -4.01 -27.63
N GLU A 137 -0.66 -4.79 -27.02
CA GLU A 137 -0.33 -6.07 -26.37
C GLU A 137 -0.17 -7.25 -27.35
N GLY A 138 -0.11 -6.99 -28.66
CA GLY A 138 -0.07 -8.04 -29.67
C GLY A 138 -1.41 -8.78 -29.81
N ASP A 139 -1.37 -10.11 -29.89
CA ASP A 139 -2.57 -10.93 -30.08
C ASP A 139 -3.29 -11.23 -28.76
N VAL A 140 -4.56 -10.83 -28.68
CA VAL A 140 -5.43 -11.03 -27.52
C VAL A 140 -6.55 -12.02 -27.81
N LYS A 141 -6.86 -12.87 -26.83
CA LYS A 141 -7.98 -13.81 -26.90
C LYS A 141 -9.26 -13.16 -26.37
N LEU A 142 -10.25 -13.02 -27.25
CA LEU A 142 -11.58 -12.49 -26.94
C LEU A 142 -12.62 -13.61 -27.08
N GLY A 143 -12.91 -14.27 -25.96
CA GLY A 143 -13.73 -15.47 -25.94
C GLY A 143 -13.05 -16.60 -26.71
N THR A 144 -13.67 -17.06 -27.81
CA THR A 144 -13.13 -18.12 -28.68
C THR A 144 -12.31 -17.59 -29.86
N THR A 145 -12.19 -16.27 -30.02
CA THR A 145 -11.54 -15.64 -31.18
C THR A 145 -10.23 -14.96 -30.75
N THR A 146 -9.18 -15.12 -31.54
CA THR A 146 -7.94 -14.33 -31.38
C THR A 146 -8.00 -13.12 -32.32
N LYS A 147 -7.69 -11.93 -31.80
CA LYS A 147 -7.54 -10.69 -32.58
C LYS A 147 -6.29 -9.96 -32.13
N THR A 148 -5.67 -9.19 -33.02
CA THR A 148 -4.64 -8.23 -32.62
C THR A 148 -5.28 -7.08 -31.84
N ALA A 149 -4.75 -6.76 -30.66
CA ALA A 149 -5.25 -5.74 -29.75
C ALA A 149 -5.43 -4.39 -30.46
N LYS A 150 -4.38 -3.91 -31.15
CA LYS A 150 -4.45 -2.69 -31.97
C LYS A 150 -5.60 -2.71 -33.00
N ALA A 151 -5.77 -3.80 -33.73
CA ALA A 151 -6.82 -3.91 -34.75
C ALA A 151 -8.21 -3.86 -34.10
N TRP A 152 -8.38 -4.49 -32.93
CA TRP A 152 -9.60 -4.43 -32.17
C TRP A 152 -9.88 -3.03 -31.63
N MET A 153 -8.88 -2.37 -31.04
CA MET A 153 -9.01 -1.00 -30.49
C MET A 153 -9.41 -0.02 -31.59
N ILE A 154 -8.78 -0.08 -32.76
CA ILE A 154 -9.14 0.72 -33.94
C ILE A 154 -10.60 0.51 -34.34
N GLN A 155 -11.07 -0.75 -34.39
CA GLN A 155 -12.47 -1.06 -34.70
C GLN A 155 -13.42 -0.53 -33.63
N TYR A 156 -13.05 -0.64 -32.37
CA TYR A 156 -13.86 -0.24 -31.24
C TYR A 156 -13.99 1.30 -31.16
N LEU A 157 -12.88 2.03 -31.32
CA LEU A 157 -12.86 3.49 -31.44
C LEU A 157 -13.80 3.99 -32.54
N LYS A 158 -13.67 3.44 -33.76
CA LYS A 158 -14.56 3.75 -34.90
C LYS A 158 -16.02 3.46 -34.62
N ALA A 159 -16.31 2.33 -33.97
CA ALA A 159 -17.69 1.94 -33.69
C ALA A 159 -18.35 2.86 -32.64
N LYS A 160 -17.58 3.33 -31.66
CA LYS A 160 -18.08 4.17 -30.57
C LYS A 160 -18.25 5.62 -30.98
N ASP A 161 -17.35 6.15 -31.80
CA ASP A 161 -17.42 7.52 -32.26
C ASP A 161 -16.76 7.67 -33.65
N PRO A 162 -17.49 7.33 -34.72
CA PRO A 162 -16.96 7.32 -36.08
C PRO A 162 -16.66 8.72 -36.62
N GLN A 163 -17.23 9.78 -36.02
CA GLN A 163 -16.97 11.16 -36.44
C GLN A 163 -15.62 11.63 -35.88
N THR A 164 -15.34 11.26 -34.64
CA THR A 164 -14.07 11.54 -34.00
C THR A 164 -12.99 10.63 -34.57
N PHE A 165 -13.17 9.31 -34.55
CA PHE A 165 -12.16 8.31 -34.89
C PHE A 165 -12.31 7.75 -36.31
N ASP A 166 -12.18 8.59 -37.32
CA ASP A 166 -12.11 8.16 -38.72
C ASP A 166 -10.74 7.56 -39.10
N ASP A 167 -10.62 7.05 -40.34
CA ASP A 167 -9.36 6.48 -40.84
C ASP A 167 -8.20 7.48 -40.85
N GLN A 168 -8.50 8.77 -41.09
CA GLN A 168 -7.48 9.80 -41.19
C GLN A 168 -6.91 10.16 -39.82
N SER A 169 -7.77 10.38 -38.82
CA SER A 169 -7.40 10.73 -37.45
C SER A 169 -6.65 9.60 -36.75
N LEU A 170 -7.01 8.34 -37.00
CA LEU A 170 -6.32 7.17 -36.44
C LEU A 170 -4.97 6.88 -37.14
N ALA A 171 -4.77 7.38 -38.36
CA ALA A 171 -3.48 7.35 -39.05
C ALA A 171 -2.57 8.55 -38.70
N ASP A 172 -3.11 9.60 -38.09
CA ASP A 172 -2.39 10.80 -37.72
C ASP A 172 -1.50 10.57 -36.48
N THR A 173 -0.21 10.42 -36.71
CA THR A 173 0.79 10.20 -35.66
C THR A 173 1.03 11.40 -34.74
N SER A 174 0.44 12.56 -35.03
CA SER A 174 0.39 13.69 -34.09
C SER A 174 -0.73 13.53 -33.05
N LYS A 175 -1.72 12.67 -33.33
CA LYS A 175 -2.82 12.36 -32.41
C LYS A 175 -2.60 11.07 -31.65
N ILE A 176 -2.30 9.98 -32.37
CA ILE A 176 -2.16 8.64 -31.78
C ILE A 176 -0.89 7.97 -32.28
N ARG A 177 -0.15 7.38 -31.35
CA ARG A 177 0.98 6.50 -31.61
C ARG A 177 0.78 5.18 -30.88
N TRP A 178 1.44 4.15 -31.39
CA TRP A 178 1.33 2.79 -30.87
C TRP A 178 2.71 2.28 -30.47
N ILE A 179 2.85 1.83 -29.23
CA ILE A 179 4.03 1.09 -28.77
C ILE A 179 3.70 -0.39 -28.87
N ASP A 180 4.55 -1.16 -29.54
CA ASP A 180 4.37 -2.61 -29.60
C ASP A 180 5.05 -3.27 -28.40
N LEU A 181 4.24 -3.89 -27.53
CA LEU A 181 4.72 -4.61 -26.35
C LEU A 181 4.85 -6.12 -26.61
N ALA A 182 4.61 -6.59 -27.84
CA ALA A 182 4.69 -8.02 -28.16
C ALA A 182 6.07 -8.64 -27.87
N GLN A 183 7.13 -7.83 -27.77
CA GLN A 183 8.50 -8.24 -27.41
C GLN A 183 8.59 -8.76 -25.96
N LEU A 184 7.65 -8.37 -25.08
CA LEU A 184 7.56 -8.84 -23.69
C LEU A 184 7.00 -10.26 -23.56
N ASN A 185 6.44 -10.85 -24.63
CA ASN A 185 5.84 -12.20 -24.64
C ASN A 185 6.84 -13.37 -24.49
N SER A 186 8.10 -13.12 -24.11
CA SER A 186 9.22 -14.05 -24.23
C SER A 186 9.43 -14.97 -23.00
N VAL A 187 8.38 -15.35 -22.27
CA VAL A 187 8.48 -16.31 -21.17
C VAL A 187 8.08 -17.73 -21.64
N PRO A 188 8.84 -18.80 -21.27
CA PRO A 188 8.58 -20.17 -21.73
C PRO A 188 7.13 -20.64 -21.51
N VAL A 189 6.65 -21.50 -22.43
CA VAL A 189 5.25 -21.99 -22.56
C VAL A 189 4.68 -22.65 -21.28
N ASN A 190 5.53 -22.99 -20.32
CA ASN A 190 5.18 -23.61 -19.04
C ASN A 190 5.16 -22.64 -17.84
N ALA A 191 5.42 -21.35 -18.06
CA ALA A 191 5.40 -20.35 -17.00
C ALA A 191 3.98 -20.15 -16.42
N PRO A 192 3.86 -19.68 -15.15
CA PRO A 192 2.62 -19.17 -14.57
C PRO A 192 1.82 -18.29 -15.54
N ALA A 193 0.50 -18.29 -15.43
CA ALA A 193 -0.39 -17.65 -16.41
C ALA A 193 -0.20 -16.12 -16.49
N ASP A 194 0.19 -15.49 -15.40
CA ASP A 194 0.59 -14.09 -15.26
C ASP A 194 1.97 -13.78 -15.85
N LEU A 195 2.77 -14.80 -16.18
CA LEU A 195 3.97 -14.63 -17.00
C LEU A 195 3.70 -14.79 -18.50
N ARG A 196 2.43 -14.95 -18.91
CA ARG A 196 2.04 -15.10 -20.31
C ARG A 196 1.28 -13.85 -20.77
N GLY A 197 1.83 -13.14 -21.74
CA GLY A 197 1.22 -11.92 -22.30
C GLY A 197 2.22 -10.78 -22.37
N SER A 198 1.71 -9.58 -22.66
CA SER A 198 2.54 -8.37 -22.83
C SER A 198 2.44 -7.37 -21.68
N LEU A 199 1.44 -7.53 -20.80
CA LEU A 199 1.20 -6.69 -19.61
C LEU A 199 0.50 -7.53 -18.53
N ASN A 200 0.70 -7.15 -17.27
CA ASN A 200 0.01 -7.72 -16.11
C ASN A 200 -1.20 -6.90 -15.68
N SER A 201 -1.20 -5.58 -15.90
CA SER A 201 -2.29 -4.70 -15.46
C SER A 201 -2.42 -3.39 -16.26
N ILE A 202 -3.51 -2.67 -16.01
CA ILE A 202 -3.84 -1.36 -16.63
C ILE A 202 -3.16 -0.16 -15.95
N TRP A 203 -2.45 -0.37 -14.83
CA TRP A 203 -1.99 0.70 -13.93
C TRP A 203 -0.72 1.39 -14.42
N ALA A 204 -0.77 1.94 -15.63
CA ALA A 204 0.37 2.52 -16.33
C ALA A 204 1.01 3.72 -15.61
N ARG A 205 0.32 4.32 -14.64
CA ARG A 205 0.95 5.28 -13.73
C ARG A 205 2.03 4.65 -12.88
N ASP A 206 1.73 3.48 -12.32
CA ASP A 206 2.55 2.90 -11.26
C ASP A 206 3.82 2.29 -11.83
N TYR A 207 3.68 1.49 -12.88
CA TYR A 207 4.80 0.84 -13.56
C TYR A 207 5.38 1.67 -14.69
N GLY A 208 4.77 2.81 -15.04
CA GLY A 208 5.13 3.61 -16.20
C GLY A 208 6.54 4.22 -16.09
N PRO A 209 7.05 4.74 -17.22
CA PRO A 209 8.37 5.35 -17.26
C PRO A 209 8.41 6.60 -16.40
N GLN A 210 9.29 6.65 -15.39
CA GLN A 210 9.49 7.84 -14.57
C GLN A 210 10.49 8.78 -15.30
N PRO A 211 10.05 9.88 -15.92
CA PRO A 211 10.92 10.67 -16.78
C PRO A 211 11.83 11.59 -15.97
N VAL A 212 13.07 11.77 -16.42
CA VAL A 212 13.98 12.80 -15.92
C VAL A 212 14.48 13.66 -17.07
N ILE A 213 14.65 14.94 -16.80
CA ILE A 213 15.14 15.92 -17.77
C ILE A 213 16.54 16.35 -17.34
N HIS A 214 17.50 16.17 -18.24
CA HIS A 214 18.87 16.63 -18.07
C HIS A 214 18.97 18.13 -18.30
N LYS A 215 20.05 18.77 -17.83
CA LYS A 215 20.32 20.19 -18.09
C LYS A 215 20.33 20.53 -19.59
N SER A 216 20.77 19.57 -20.42
CA SER A 216 20.77 19.67 -21.88
C SER A 216 19.37 19.71 -22.52
N GLY A 217 18.30 19.43 -21.76
CA GLY A 217 16.94 19.29 -22.25
C GLY A 217 16.62 17.90 -22.80
N LYS A 218 17.56 16.95 -22.76
CA LYS A 218 17.32 15.55 -23.10
C LYS A 218 16.45 14.88 -22.05
N VAL A 219 15.60 13.96 -22.51
CA VAL A 219 14.76 13.12 -21.65
C VAL A 219 15.40 11.75 -21.47
N SER A 220 15.35 11.23 -20.26
CA SER A 220 15.65 9.81 -19.97
C SER A 220 14.58 9.25 -19.06
N VAL A 221 14.56 7.92 -18.92
CA VAL A 221 13.65 7.22 -18.02
C VAL A 221 14.44 6.69 -16.84
N VAL A 222 13.92 6.87 -15.64
CA VAL A 222 14.27 6.08 -14.48
C VAL A 222 13.25 4.95 -14.36
N GLU A 223 13.73 3.72 -14.33
CA GLU A 223 12.93 2.52 -14.09
C GLU A 223 13.17 2.08 -12.64
N THR A 224 12.09 1.94 -11.89
CA THR A 224 12.05 1.46 -10.51
C THR A 224 11.56 0.02 -10.46
N ASN A 225 11.71 -0.64 -9.30
CA ASN A 225 11.12 -1.96 -9.09
C ASN A 225 9.64 -1.82 -8.76
N TYR A 226 8.76 -2.46 -9.52
CA TYR A 226 7.31 -2.43 -9.28
C TYR A 226 6.88 -3.53 -8.29
N TYR A 227 6.39 -4.69 -8.78
CA TYR A 227 6.05 -5.85 -7.96
C TYR A 227 6.80 -7.09 -8.44
N TYR A 228 7.15 -7.97 -7.49
CA TYR A 228 7.91 -9.17 -7.80
C TYR A 228 7.20 -10.03 -8.86
N TYR A 229 5.87 -10.20 -8.74
CA TYR A 229 5.04 -10.99 -9.65
C TYR A 229 4.57 -10.27 -10.91
N ARG A 230 4.75 -8.94 -11.02
CA ARG A 230 4.30 -8.16 -12.18
C ARG A 230 5.45 -7.83 -13.13
N ILE A 231 6.18 -8.86 -13.54
CA ILE A 231 7.43 -8.69 -14.29
C ILE A 231 7.22 -8.06 -15.67
N LEU A 232 6.03 -8.20 -16.28
CA LEU A 232 5.72 -7.61 -17.59
C LEU A 232 5.46 -6.11 -17.46
N ASP A 233 4.68 -5.72 -16.44
CA ASP A 233 4.47 -4.30 -16.09
C ASP A 233 5.81 -3.62 -15.75
N ASP A 234 6.64 -4.28 -14.93
CA ASP A 234 7.96 -3.82 -14.45
C ASP A 234 8.97 -3.50 -15.57
N LYS A 235 8.69 -3.88 -16.83
CA LYS A 235 9.55 -3.64 -17.99
C LYS A 235 8.97 -2.74 -19.06
N VAL A 236 7.76 -2.25 -18.86
CA VAL A 236 7.19 -1.23 -19.73
C VAL A 236 8.07 0.03 -19.81
N PRO A 237 8.71 0.54 -18.74
CA PRO A 237 9.60 1.70 -18.83
C PRO A 237 10.73 1.52 -19.86
N THR A 238 11.39 0.37 -19.84
CA THR A 238 12.42 0.01 -20.83
C THR A 238 11.88 -0.04 -22.25
N GLU A 239 10.71 -0.63 -22.49
CA GLU A 239 10.12 -0.71 -23.83
C GLU A 239 9.68 0.67 -24.35
N VAL A 240 9.14 1.52 -23.47
CA VAL A 240 8.83 2.92 -23.81
C VAL A 240 10.11 3.69 -24.14
N ALA A 241 11.17 3.55 -23.33
CA ALA A 241 12.45 4.19 -23.58
C ALA A 241 13.07 3.76 -24.92
N ASN A 242 12.98 2.47 -25.26
CA ASN A 242 13.44 1.94 -26.54
C ASN A 242 12.63 2.50 -27.72
N TYR A 243 11.30 2.56 -27.59
CA TYR A 243 10.42 3.15 -28.61
C TYR A 243 10.75 4.63 -28.85
N LEU A 244 10.99 5.38 -27.79
CA LEU A 244 11.34 6.80 -27.86
C LEU A 244 12.79 7.05 -28.27
N GLY A 245 13.63 6.01 -28.27
CA GLY A 245 15.06 6.15 -28.53
C GLY A 245 15.75 7.02 -27.47
N ILE A 246 15.50 6.77 -26.19
CA ILE A 246 16.12 7.47 -25.05
C ILE A 246 16.80 6.49 -24.07
N ASN A 247 17.59 7.04 -23.15
CA ASN A 247 18.29 6.26 -22.14
C ASN A 247 17.34 5.81 -21.02
N VAL A 248 17.63 4.64 -20.45
CA VAL A 248 17.01 4.10 -19.23
C VAL A 248 18.06 3.97 -18.13
N PHE A 249 17.70 4.36 -16.92
CA PHE A 249 18.48 4.17 -15.69
C PHE A 249 17.63 3.38 -14.70
N ARG A 250 18.16 2.29 -14.15
CA ARG A 250 17.42 1.40 -13.24
C ARG A 250 17.86 1.63 -11.81
N ALA A 251 16.92 2.03 -10.96
CA ALA A 251 17.15 2.33 -9.56
C ALA A 251 16.74 1.15 -8.67
N SER A 252 17.55 0.82 -7.66
CA SER A 252 17.26 -0.23 -6.69
C SER A 252 16.29 0.26 -5.61
N ILE A 253 15.09 0.69 -6.02
CA ILE A 253 14.03 1.17 -5.14
C ILE A 253 12.69 0.58 -5.57
N ASN A 254 11.93 0.06 -4.61
CA ASN A 254 10.55 -0.34 -4.87
C ASN A 254 9.67 0.91 -4.83
N GLN A 255 8.96 1.17 -5.91
CA GLN A 255 8.23 2.42 -6.09
C GLN A 255 7.08 2.24 -7.09
N GLU A 256 6.04 3.05 -6.91
CA GLU A 256 4.86 3.10 -7.76
C GLU A 256 4.60 4.58 -8.11
N GLY A 257 4.54 4.92 -9.40
CA GLY A 257 4.36 6.30 -9.87
C GLY A 257 3.19 7.06 -9.24
N GLY A 258 2.08 6.41 -8.87
CA GLY A 258 0.96 7.08 -8.18
C GLY A 258 1.35 7.64 -6.80
N ASN A 259 2.42 7.10 -6.23
CA ASN A 259 3.00 7.54 -4.96
C ASN A 259 4.23 8.45 -5.12
N PHE A 260 4.43 9.12 -6.25
CA PHE A 260 5.53 10.05 -6.46
C PHE A 260 5.16 11.23 -7.34
N GLN A 261 5.43 12.45 -6.86
CA GLN A 261 5.15 13.70 -7.56
C GLN A 261 6.26 14.72 -7.32
N SER A 262 6.39 15.71 -8.21
CA SER A 262 7.41 16.77 -8.12
C SER A 262 6.82 18.15 -8.42
N ASP A 263 7.39 19.17 -7.80
CA ASP A 263 7.15 20.59 -8.16
C ASP A 263 7.95 21.07 -9.37
N GLY A 264 8.78 20.19 -9.97
CA GLY A 264 9.66 20.51 -11.09
C GLY A 264 10.92 21.31 -10.71
N GLU A 265 11.04 21.77 -9.46
CA GLU A 265 12.15 22.60 -8.94
C GLU A 265 13.04 21.86 -7.92
N GLY A 266 12.66 20.63 -7.56
CA GLY A 266 13.42 19.71 -6.73
C GLY A 266 12.76 19.35 -5.40
N ASN A 267 11.53 19.81 -5.13
CA ASN A 267 10.72 19.21 -4.06
C ASN A 267 9.92 18.06 -4.63
N CYS A 268 10.19 16.88 -4.10
CA CYS A 268 9.49 15.65 -4.44
C CYS A 268 8.63 15.21 -3.25
N PHE A 269 7.53 14.53 -3.57
CA PHE A 269 6.54 14.09 -2.60
C PHE A 269 6.27 12.60 -2.79
N THR A 270 6.17 11.89 -1.68
CA THR A 270 5.71 10.50 -1.62
C THR A 270 4.95 10.30 -0.31
N SER A 271 4.37 9.13 -0.05
CA SER A 271 3.75 8.83 1.24
C SER A 271 4.69 7.99 2.13
N HIS A 272 4.36 7.92 3.42
CA HIS A 272 4.98 6.96 4.34
C HIS A 272 4.82 5.50 3.86
N GLY A 273 3.88 5.21 2.96
CA GLY A 273 3.77 3.92 2.27
C GLY A 273 5.03 3.51 1.51
N SER A 274 5.78 4.46 0.93
CA SER A 274 7.05 4.17 0.25
C SER A 274 8.12 3.65 1.22
N LEU A 275 8.18 4.20 2.44
CA LEU A 275 9.07 3.69 3.50
C LEU A 275 8.71 2.27 3.89
N TRP A 276 7.41 2.01 4.04
CA TRP A 276 6.94 0.66 4.30
C TRP A 276 7.40 -0.24 3.16
N PHE A 277 7.23 0.14 1.89
CA PHE A 277 7.35 -0.79 0.74
C PHE A 277 8.76 -1.33 0.55
N ASN A 278 9.73 -0.65 1.13
CA ASN A 278 11.14 -1.01 1.12
C ASN A 278 11.62 -1.70 2.42
N LEU A 279 10.72 -2.13 3.32
CA LEU A 279 11.04 -3.01 4.46
C LEU A 279 11.61 -4.38 4.00
N PRO A 280 12.52 -5.04 4.75
CA PRO A 280 12.99 -4.71 6.09
C PRO A 280 14.11 -3.67 6.14
N ASP A 281 14.43 -3.00 5.02
CA ASP A 281 15.43 -1.93 4.95
C ASP A 281 14.77 -0.53 4.79
N PRO A 282 13.96 -0.07 5.77
CA PRO A 282 13.23 1.20 5.69
C PRO A 282 14.14 2.38 6.05
N ASP A 283 15.34 2.45 5.47
CA ASP A 283 16.25 3.58 5.69
C ASP A 283 15.78 4.79 4.87
N GLU A 284 15.10 5.72 5.55
CA GLU A 284 14.66 6.99 4.98
C GLU A 284 15.83 7.77 4.34
N ALA A 285 17.02 7.75 4.94
CA ALA A 285 18.18 8.45 4.40
C ALA A 285 18.70 7.79 3.12
N ALA A 286 18.73 6.45 3.07
CA ALA A 286 19.10 5.72 1.86
C ALA A 286 18.10 5.96 0.72
N GLN A 287 16.80 5.96 1.00
CA GLN A 287 15.78 6.27 0.00
C GLN A 287 15.91 7.72 -0.49
N LYS A 288 16.05 8.69 0.41
CA LYS A 288 16.28 10.10 0.04
C LYS A 288 17.50 10.25 -0.87
N LYS A 289 18.57 9.51 -0.61
CA LYS A 289 19.77 9.49 -1.46
C LYS A 289 19.47 8.96 -2.87
N LEU A 290 18.76 7.83 -2.99
CA LEU A 290 18.37 7.30 -4.31
C LEU A 290 17.46 8.27 -5.07
N TYR A 291 16.49 8.89 -4.40
CA TYR A 291 15.64 9.92 -5.02
C TYR A 291 16.45 11.14 -5.49
N ALA A 292 17.45 11.56 -4.71
CA ALA A 292 18.34 12.65 -5.11
C ALA A 292 19.20 12.28 -6.32
N GLU A 293 19.81 11.09 -6.32
CA GLU A 293 20.75 10.65 -7.36
C GLU A 293 20.07 10.32 -8.70
N TYR A 294 18.93 9.64 -8.68
CA TYR A 294 18.26 9.22 -9.91
C TYR A 294 17.27 10.26 -10.43
N PHE A 295 16.55 10.95 -9.54
CA PHE A 295 15.44 11.84 -9.91
C PHE A 295 15.77 13.33 -9.72
N GLY A 296 16.92 13.67 -9.13
CA GLY A 296 17.29 15.07 -8.88
C GLY A 296 16.47 15.73 -7.77
N CYS A 297 15.85 14.95 -6.88
CA CYS A 297 15.11 15.48 -5.74
C CYS A 297 16.06 16.15 -4.75
N LYS A 298 15.92 17.46 -4.55
CA LYS A 298 16.67 18.22 -3.53
C LYS A 298 16.09 18.03 -2.13
N ALA A 299 14.78 17.84 -2.06
CA ALA A 299 14.05 17.49 -0.86
C ALA A 299 12.98 16.45 -1.20
N LEU A 300 12.84 15.44 -0.35
CA LEU A 300 11.78 14.43 -0.45
C LEU A 300 10.91 14.54 0.81
N HIS A 301 9.63 14.77 0.60
CA HIS A 301 8.63 14.99 1.65
C HIS A 301 7.69 13.78 1.73
N PHE A 302 7.54 13.23 2.94
CA PHE A 302 6.66 12.09 3.20
C PHE A 302 5.30 12.54 3.75
N MET A 303 4.26 12.39 2.95
CA MET A 303 2.87 12.66 3.33
C MET A 303 2.28 11.46 4.09
N MET A 304 1.26 11.71 4.90
CA MET A 304 0.52 10.62 5.53
C MET A 304 -0.51 10.04 4.54
N PRO A 305 -0.55 8.71 4.35
CA PRO A 305 -1.54 8.09 3.50
C PRO A 305 -2.95 8.12 4.13
N LEU A 306 -3.98 8.02 3.29
CA LEU A 306 -5.36 7.91 3.77
C LEU A 306 -5.55 6.61 4.58
N GLU A 307 -6.20 6.71 5.73
CA GLU A 307 -6.49 5.60 6.62
C GLU A 307 -7.54 4.67 5.99
N GLY A 308 -7.17 3.39 5.80
CA GLY A 308 -8.02 2.35 5.23
C GLY A 308 -8.05 2.31 3.69
N GLU A 309 -7.41 3.27 3.04
CA GLU A 309 -7.12 3.26 1.61
C GLU A 309 -5.99 2.23 1.35
N GLY A 310 -6.11 1.44 0.29
CA GLY A 310 -5.32 0.24 0.09
C GLY A 310 -3.96 0.45 -0.57
N THR A 311 -3.79 1.52 -1.34
CA THR A 311 -2.58 1.80 -2.13
C THR A 311 -1.56 2.61 -1.34
N THR A 312 -2.03 3.43 -0.41
CA THR A 312 -1.26 4.45 0.33
C THR A 312 -0.73 5.58 -0.56
N HIS A 313 -1.22 5.70 -1.79
CA HIS A 313 -0.68 6.63 -2.78
C HIS A 313 -1.04 8.08 -2.48
N ILE A 314 -0.11 9.00 -2.80
CA ILE A 314 -0.37 10.43 -2.65
C ILE A 314 -1.35 10.97 -3.70
N ASP A 315 -1.42 10.41 -4.92
CA ASP A 315 -2.37 10.83 -5.96
C ASP A 315 -3.85 10.59 -5.59
N MET A 316 -4.11 9.76 -4.58
CA MET A 316 -5.43 9.56 -3.98
C MET A 316 -5.82 10.67 -3.00
N SER A 317 -4.87 11.51 -2.59
CA SER A 317 -5.06 12.57 -1.59
C SER A 317 -4.63 13.96 -2.06
N MET A 318 -3.69 14.09 -2.99
CA MET A 318 -3.14 15.36 -3.46
C MET A 318 -2.58 15.28 -4.87
N MET A 319 -2.49 16.44 -5.53
CA MET A 319 -1.79 16.63 -6.81
C MET A 319 -1.01 17.94 -6.81
N VAL A 320 0.26 17.89 -7.20
CA VAL A 320 1.06 19.09 -7.49
C VAL A 320 0.66 19.61 -8.87
N ILE A 321 0.01 20.78 -8.91
CA ILE A 321 -0.54 21.35 -10.16
C ILE A 321 0.27 22.51 -10.71
N GLY A 322 1.28 22.98 -9.98
CA GLY A 322 2.20 24.04 -10.39
C GLY A 322 3.41 24.08 -9.47
N PRO A 323 4.43 24.90 -9.78
CA PRO A 323 5.64 24.98 -8.96
C PRO A 323 5.37 25.47 -7.52
N ASN A 324 4.22 26.12 -7.30
CA ASN A 324 3.80 26.68 -6.01
C ASN A 324 2.33 26.36 -5.67
N ASP A 325 1.70 25.39 -6.33
CA ASP A 325 0.28 25.11 -6.16
C ASP A 325 0.02 23.61 -6.05
N ILE A 326 -0.72 23.23 -5.01
CA ILE A 326 -1.09 21.84 -4.74
C ILE A 326 -2.60 21.77 -4.52
N ILE A 327 -3.27 20.84 -5.20
CA ILE A 327 -4.63 20.43 -4.83
C ILE A 327 -4.52 19.36 -3.76
N LEU A 328 -5.25 19.50 -2.65
CA LEU A 328 -5.29 18.56 -1.54
C LEU A 328 -6.75 18.25 -1.19
N GLY A 329 -7.09 16.97 -1.04
CA GLY A 329 -8.42 16.56 -0.63
C GLY A 329 -8.86 17.18 0.71
N GLU A 330 -10.16 17.29 0.91
CA GLU A 330 -10.74 17.58 2.21
C GLU A 330 -12.02 16.80 2.45
N TYR A 331 -12.24 16.40 3.70
CA TYR A 331 -13.54 15.94 4.18
C TYR A 331 -14.11 17.02 5.09
N ASP A 332 -15.28 17.56 4.74
CA ASP A 332 -16.08 18.43 5.61
C ASP A 332 -17.25 17.62 6.19
N VAL A 333 -16.92 16.73 7.11
CA VAL A 333 -17.89 15.81 7.73
C VAL A 333 -17.93 16.01 9.25
N LYS A 334 -19.13 15.89 9.82
CA LYS A 334 -19.35 15.83 11.27
C LYS A 334 -19.63 14.38 11.68
N PRO A 335 -19.38 13.99 12.94
CA PRO A 335 -19.72 12.64 13.37
C PRO A 335 -21.20 12.32 13.18
N GLU A 336 -21.46 11.25 12.43
CA GLU A 336 -22.79 10.69 12.22
C GLU A 336 -22.89 9.35 12.95
N PHE A 337 -24.04 9.09 13.57
CA PHE A 337 -24.27 7.88 14.35
C PHE A 337 -25.56 7.18 13.90
N ASP A 338 -25.53 5.85 13.82
CA ASP A 338 -26.73 5.04 13.64
C ASP A 338 -27.57 4.98 14.92
N SER A 339 -28.76 4.37 14.84
CA SER A 339 -29.65 4.17 16.00
C SER A 339 -29.04 3.31 17.11
N GLY A 340 -27.95 2.60 16.83
CA GLY A 340 -27.17 1.81 17.79
C GLY A 340 -25.99 2.58 18.42
N GLY A 341 -25.79 3.84 18.05
CA GLY A 341 -24.68 4.67 18.52
C GLY A 341 -23.34 4.41 17.83
N ASN A 342 -23.31 3.67 16.71
CA ASN A 342 -22.07 3.45 15.96
C ASN A 342 -21.82 4.61 15.01
N CYS A 343 -20.57 5.09 14.96
CA CYS A 343 -20.21 6.14 14.02
C CYS A 343 -20.19 5.60 12.58
N THR A 344 -21.10 6.09 11.74
CA THR A 344 -21.32 5.60 10.37
C THR A 344 -20.33 6.18 9.37
N ASN A 345 -19.70 7.32 9.68
CA ASN A 345 -18.75 8.01 8.81
C ASN A 345 -17.33 8.13 9.41
N ARG A 346 -16.96 7.16 10.27
CA ARG A 346 -15.66 7.13 10.96
C ARG A 346 -14.46 7.27 10.02
N ALA A 347 -14.47 6.61 8.86
CA ALA A 347 -13.37 6.68 7.89
C ALA A 347 -13.16 8.11 7.38
N ALA A 348 -14.22 8.82 7.03
CA ALA A 348 -14.15 10.22 6.58
C ALA A 348 -13.66 11.15 7.70
N LEU A 349 -14.03 10.92 8.97
CA LEU A 349 -13.50 11.68 10.10
C LEU A 349 -12.00 11.45 10.35
N MET A 350 -11.52 10.22 10.18
CA MET A 350 -10.09 9.92 10.31
C MET A 350 -9.31 10.58 9.17
N ASN A 351 -9.80 10.45 7.94
CA ASN A 351 -9.17 11.03 6.77
C ASN A 351 -9.24 12.55 6.73
N LYS A 352 -10.26 13.17 7.35
CA LYS A 352 -10.26 14.61 7.63
C LYS A 352 -8.99 15.03 8.37
N LYS A 353 -8.65 14.31 9.46
CA LYS A 353 -7.44 14.62 10.26
C LYS A 353 -6.17 14.38 9.46
N VAL A 354 -6.08 13.28 8.71
CA VAL A 354 -4.93 12.97 7.84
C VAL A 354 -4.67 14.12 6.86
N LEU A 355 -5.72 14.58 6.17
CA LEU A 355 -5.61 15.65 5.18
C LEU A 355 -5.31 17.01 5.81
N ASP A 356 -5.88 17.31 6.99
CA ASP A 356 -5.57 18.54 7.72
C ASP A 356 -4.12 18.56 8.24
N GLU A 357 -3.54 17.41 8.59
CA GLU A 357 -2.13 17.31 8.94
C GLU A 357 -1.21 17.36 7.70
N ASN A 358 -1.58 16.72 6.59
CA ASN A 358 -0.85 16.86 5.33
C ASN A 358 -0.82 18.33 4.86
N ALA A 359 -1.92 19.08 5.04
CA ALA A 359 -1.93 20.52 4.77
C ALA A 359 -0.87 21.27 5.59
N LYS A 360 -0.74 20.98 6.89
CA LYS A 360 0.29 21.57 7.76
C LYS A 360 1.71 21.19 7.33
N LEU A 361 1.93 19.94 6.93
CA LEU A 361 3.23 19.49 6.41
C LEU A 361 3.61 20.30 5.17
N LEU A 362 2.67 20.52 4.25
CA LEU A 362 2.91 21.29 3.03
C LEU A 362 3.12 22.79 3.32
N GLU A 363 2.35 23.38 4.24
CA GLU A 363 2.50 24.78 4.68
C GLU A 363 3.84 25.05 5.41
N ALA A 364 4.41 24.02 6.02
CA ALA A 364 5.72 24.09 6.68
C ALA A 364 6.87 24.20 5.67
N ILE A 365 6.70 23.74 4.42
CA ILE A 365 7.72 23.85 3.38
C ILE A 365 7.87 25.31 2.98
N LYS A 366 9.11 25.82 3.07
CA LYS A 366 9.41 27.24 2.80
C LYS A 366 10.12 27.44 1.47
N ASP A 367 9.85 28.57 0.84
CA ASP A 367 10.64 29.05 -0.28
C ASP A 367 12.00 29.59 0.20
N LYS A 368 12.83 30.05 -0.75
CA LYS A 368 14.16 30.62 -0.47
C LYS A 368 14.12 31.87 0.42
N ASP A 369 12.97 32.53 0.54
CA ASP A 369 12.77 33.76 1.29
C ASP A 369 12.11 33.48 2.66
N GLY A 370 11.86 32.20 3.00
CA GLY A 370 11.29 31.76 4.26
C GLY A 370 9.75 31.78 4.32
N ASN A 371 9.06 32.10 3.23
CA ASN A 371 7.60 32.11 3.16
C ASN A 371 7.06 30.71 2.84
N PRO A 372 5.80 30.36 3.18
CA PRO A 372 5.19 29.12 2.70
C PRO A 372 5.33 29.00 1.19
N LYS A 373 5.95 27.91 0.71
CA LYS A 373 6.23 27.72 -0.72
C LYS A 373 4.95 27.48 -1.53
N PHE A 374 4.03 26.70 -0.97
CA PHE A 374 2.86 26.20 -1.68
C PHE A 374 1.57 26.89 -1.24
N ARG A 375 0.72 27.18 -2.21
CA ARG A 375 -0.70 27.45 -2.03
C ARG A 375 -1.44 26.12 -2.07
N ILE A 376 -2.22 25.86 -1.02
CA ILE A 376 -2.95 24.60 -0.87
C ILE A 376 -4.42 24.83 -1.23
N HIS A 377 -4.86 24.23 -2.33
CA HIS A 377 -6.22 24.30 -2.85
C HIS A 377 -7.01 23.09 -2.33
N ARG A 378 -7.92 23.30 -1.37
CA ARG A 378 -8.69 22.20 -0.77
C ARG A 378 -9.86 21.80 -1.69
N VAL A 379 -9.96 20.50 -2.03
CA VAL A 379 -11.05 19.96 -2.87
C VAL A 379 -11.90 18.97 -2.09
N PRO A 380 -13.25 19.09 -2.09
CA PRO A 380 -14.10 18.20 -1.30
C PRO A 380 -14.06 16.76 -1.85
N MET A 381 -13.76 15.80 -0.99
CA MET A 381 -13.69 14.39 -1.35
C MET A 381 -15.08 13.72 -1.31
N PRO A 382 -15.46 12.93 -2.33
CA PRO A 382 -16.73 12.22 -2.31
C PRO A 382 -16.85 11.23 -1.15
N PRO A 383 -18.08 10.84 -0.75
CA PRO A 383 -18.29 9.83 0.28
C PRO A 383 -17.70 8.46 -0.10
N ASN A 384 -17.08 7.82 0.90
CA ASN A 384 -16.43 6.50 0.80
C ASN A 384 -16.98 5.49 1.84
N GLY A 385 -18.16 5.74 2.41
CA GLY A 385 -18.78 4.87 3.41
C GLY A 385 -19.13 3.46 2.91
N ASP A 386 -19.18 3.27 1.58
CA ASP A 386 -19.36 1.99 0.89
C ASP A 386 -18.04 1.27 0.59
N LEU A 387 -16.93 1.72 1.20
CA LEU A 387 -15.56 1.20 1.02
C LEU A 387 -14.98 1.41 -0.39
N ILE A 388 -15.59 2.27 -1.21
CA ILE A 388 -15.05 2.67 -2.51
C ILE A 388 -14.39 4.04 -2.37
N TRP A 389 -13.10 4.12 -2.68
CA TRP A 389 -12.22 5.27 -2.45
C TRP A 389 -12.32 6.32 -3.55
N ARG A 390 -13.52 6.88 -3.75
CA ARG A 390 -13.74 7.98 -4.70
C ARG A 390 -12.92 9.20 -4.32
N THR A 391 -12.25 9.79 -5.31
CA THR A 391 -11.39 10.95 -5.12
C THR A 391 -11.41 11.85 -6.35
N TYR A 392 -11.40 13.16 -6.16
CA TYR A 392 -11.20 14.07 -7.28
C TYR A 392 -9.72 14.31 -7.58
N THR A 393 -8.81 13.99 -6.67
CA THR A 393 -7.37 14.23 -6.84
C THR A 393 -6.74 13.29 -7.86
N ASN A 394 -7.34 12.14 -8.16
CA ASN A 394 -6.82 11.20 -9.15
C ASN A 394 -7.16 11.62 -10.61
N PHE A 395 -6.87 12.88 -10.94
CA PHE A 395 -7.03 13.52 -12.24
C PHE A 395 -5.70 13.62 -12.98
N GLN A 396 -5.74 13.81 -14.29
CA GLN A 396 -4.53 14.03 -15.10
C GLN A 396 -4.50 15.45 -15.65
N THR A 397 -3.38 16.15 -15.46
CA THR A 397 -3.10 17.39 -16.20
C THR A 397 -2.44 17.05 -17.52
N VAL A 398 -2.95 17.57 -18.63
CA VAL A 398 -2.37 17.37 -19.97
C VAL A 398 -2.04 18.74 -20.56
N ARG A 399 -0.77 19.12 -20.55
CA ARG A 399 -0.32 20.41 -21.07
C ARG A 399 0.26 20.27 -22.48
N ALA A 400 -0.24 21.09 -23.40
CA ALA A 400 0.15 21.00 -24.81
C ALA A 400 1.65 21.28 -24.99
N PRO A 401 2.30 20.68 -26.01
CA PRO A 401 3.73 20.91 -26.29
C PRO A 401 4.10 22.37 -26.54
N ASP A 402 3.15 23.21 -26.98
CA ASP A 402 3.36 24.64 -27.19
C ASP A 402 3.33 25.45 -25.88
N GLY A 403 2.85 24.86 -24.79
CA GLY A 403 2.74 25.44 -23.46
C GLY A 403 1.58 26.43 -23.27
N ASN A 404 0.80 26.74 -24.32
CA ASN A 404 -0.23 27.78 -24.31
C ASN A 404 -1.61 27.26 -23.88
N THR A 405 -1.84 25.96 -24.04
CA THR A 405 -3.12 25.32 -23.73
C THR A 405 -2.92 24.05 -22.92
N GLY A 406 -3.99 23.62 -22.24
CA GLY A 406 -4.01 22.35 -21.55
C GLY A 406 -5.44 21.84 -21.35
N VAL A 407 -5.54 20.58 -20.97
CA VAL A 407 -6.78 19.99 -20.47
C VAL A 407 -6.53 19.36 -19.11
N VAL A 408 -7.56 19.32 -18.27
CA VAL A 408 -7.54 18.59 -17.01
C VAL A 408 -8.61 17.51 -17.10
N LEU A 409 -8.20 16.25 -17.07
CA LEU A 409 -9.10 15.10 -17.14
C LEU A 409 -9.48 14.70 -15.71
N ILE A 410 -10.72 14.99 -15.32
CA ILE A 410 -11.18 14.92 -13.94
C ILE A 410 -12.13 13.74 -13.75
N PRO A 411 -11.88 12.84 -12.79
CA PRO A 411 -12.80 11.74 -12.52
C PRO A 411 -14.08 12.27 -11.89
N VAL A 412 -15.23 11.82 -12.37
CA VAL A 412 -16.52 12.11 -11.75
C VAL A 412 -17.30 10.83 -11.50
N TYR A 413 -18.20 10.89 -10.52
CA TYR A 413 -18.87 9.72 -9.97
C TYR A 413 -20.37 9.95 -9.92
N THR A 414 -21.11 8.88 -10.16
CA THR A 414 -22.57 8.88 -10.07
C THR A 414 -23.09 7.74 -9.23
N THR A 415 -22.27 6.74 -8.89
CA THR A 415 -22.70 5.51 -8.23
C THR A 415 -22.26 5.46 -6.78
N TYR A 416 -23.18 5.14 -5.86
CA TYR A 416 -22.92 4.92 -4.43
C TYR A 416 -23.71 3.71 -3.95
N ASN A 417 -23.09 2.80 -3.17
CA ASN A 417 -23.73 1.54 -2.76
C ASN A 417 -24.31 0.75 -3.95
N ASN A 418 -23.56 0.67 -5.06
CA ASN A 418 -23.97 0.01 -6.31
C ASN A 418 -25.27 0.58 -6.95
N LYS A 419 -25.62 1.83 -6.67
CA LYS A 419 -26.79 2.52 -7.26
C LYS A 419 -26.42 3.91 -7.76
N VAL A 420 -27.00 4.30 -8.89
CA VAL A 420 -26.89 5.68 -9.40
C VAL A 420 -27.56 6.64 -8.42
N ASN A 421 -26.82 7.64 -7.99
CA ASN A 421 -27.21 8.71 -7.07
C ASN A 421 -26.50 10.02 -7.46
N THR A 422 -26.85 10.57 -8.63
CA THR A 422 -26.29 11.84 -9.12
C THR A 422 -26.54 13.02 -8.18
N ALA A 423 -27.66 13.03 -7.46
CA ALA A 423 -27.99 14.07 -6.49
C ALA A 423 -27.00 14.13 -5.32
N LEU A 424 -26.44 12.97 -4.90
CA LEU A 424 -25.42 12.92 -3.87
C LEU A 424 -24.10 13.57 -4.32
N PHE A 425 -23.67 13.29 -5.56
CA PHE A 425 -22.37 13.74 -6.06
C PHE A 425 -22.38 15.17 -6.60
N LYS A 426 -23.54 15.67 -7.05
CA LYS A 426 -23.64 16.98 -7.71
C LYS A 426 -23.07 18.15 -6.88
N PRO A 427 -23.30 18.28 -5.56
CA PRO A 427 -22.71 19.35 -4.77
C PRO A 427 -21.17 19.25 -4.68
N TYR A 428 -20.64 18.04 -4.58
CA TYR A 428 -19.21 17.78 -4.55
C TYR A 428 -18.56 18.14 -5.90
N GLU A 429 -19.18 17.72 -7.00
CA GLU A 429 -18.74 18.03 -8.35
C GLU A 429 -18.75 19.54 -8.62
N ASP A 430 -19.84 20.24 -8.28
CA ASP A 430 -19.94 21.69 -8.47
C ASP A 430 -18.83 22.44 -7.71
N LYS A 431 -18.58 22.05 -6.45
CA LYS A 431 -17.53 22.67 -5.64
C LYS A 431 -16.13 22.32 -6.14
N MET A 432 -15.91 21.08 -6.55
CA MET A 432 -14.65 20.66 -7.16
C MET A 432 -14.35 21.49 -8.41
N MET A 433 -15.33 21.69 -9.30
CA MET A 433 -15.14 22.45 -10.54
C MET A 433 -14.78 23.92 -10.26
N GLU A 434 -15.39 24.53 -9.23
CA GLU A 434 -15.02 25.88 -8.76
C GLU A 434 -13.55 25.95 -8.30
N VAL A 435 -13.13 24.99 -7.47
CA VAL A 435 -11.75 24.91 -6.97
C VAL A 435 -10.76 24.71 -8.12
N TYR A 436 -11.05 23.79 -9.05
CA TYR A 436 -10.15 23.48 -10.16
C TYR A 436 -9.99 24.68 -11.10
N ASP A 437 -11.10 25.34 -11.45
CA ASP A 437 -11.05 26.52 -12.31
C ASP A 437 -10.20 27.65 -11.69
N ALA A 438 -10.38 27.92 -10.40
CA ALA A 438 -9.59 28.92 -9.68
C ALA A 438 -8.11 28.51 -9.56
N ALA A 439 -7.85 27.27 -9.14
CA ALA A 439 -6.51 26.75 -8.87
C ALA A 439 -5.65 26.72 -10.14
N PHE A 440 -6.18 26.23 -11.26
CA PHE A 440 -5.42 26.18 -12.52
C PHE A 440 -5.18 27.57 -13.12
N LYS A 441 -6.12 28.51 -13.00
CA LYS A 441 -5.90 29.91 -13.41
C LYS A 441 -4.80 30.58 -12.59
N GLN A 442 -4.73 30.27 -11.30
CA GLN A 442 -3.72 30.82 -10.41
C GLN A 442 -2.34 30.17 -10.64
N ALA A 443 -2.29 28.86 -10.81
CA ALA A 443 -1.06 28.10 -11.03
C ALA A 443 -0.42 28.37 -12.39
N HIS A 444 -1.24 28.67 -13.42
CA HIS A 444 -0.77 28.85 -14.80
C HIS A 444 -1.29 30.14 -15.46
N PRO A 445 -0.79 31.32 -15.04
CA PRO A 445 -1.17 32.57 -15.68
C PRO A 445 -0.85 32.56 -17.19
N GLY A 446 -1.86 32.89 -18.01
CA GLY A 446 -1.71 32.96 -19.47
C GLY A 446 -1.88 31.63 -20.22
N VAL A 447 -2.15 30.52 -19.51
CA VAL A 447 -2.47 29.23 -20.13
C VAL A 447 -3.98 29.01 -20.08
N THR A 448 -4.57 28.56 -21.18
CA THR A 448 -5.99 28.20 -21.21
C THR A 448 -6.18 26.72 -20.94
N PHE A 449 -6.78 26.38 -19.79
CA PHE A 449 -7.17 25.02 -19.46
C PHE A 449 -8.63 24.74 -19.75
N LYS A 450 -8.91 23.59 -20.37
CA LYS A 450 -10.27 23.02 -20.45
C LYS A 450 -10.42 21.88 -19.45
N LEU A 451 -11.38 22.01 -18.55
CA LEU A 451 -11.73 20.97 -17.58
C LEU A 451 -12.67 19.95 -18.24
N ILE A 452 -12.31 18.67 -18.24
CA ILE A 452 -13.04 17.58 -18.88
C ILE A 452 -13.39 16.54 -17.83
N LYS A 453 -14.68 16.36 -17.58
CA LYS A 453 -15.19 15.35 -16.63
C LYS A 453 -15.29 13.99 -17.33
N ILE A 454 -14.76 12.95 -16.71
CA ILE A 454 -14.83 11.57 -17.21
C ILE A 454 -15.46 10.68 -16.14
N ASN A 455 -16.55 9.99 -16.49
CA ASN A 455 -17.19 9.07 -15.57
C ASN A 455 -16.22 7.95 -15.19
N SER A 456 -15.94 7.83 -13.90
CA SER A 456 -14.96 6.90 -13.35
C SER A 456 -15.59 5.89 -12.37
N ASP A 457 -16.92 5.72 -12.40
CA ASP A 457 -17.63 4.76 -11.55
C ASP A 457 -17.17 3.30 -11.77
N GLU A 458 -16.79 2.95 -13.01
CA GLU A 458 -16.39 1.58 -13.36
C GLU A 458 -14.97 1.24 -12.87
N ILE A 459 -14.05 2.22 -12.88
CA ILE A 459 -12.64 2.02 -12.53
C ILE A 459 -12.38 2.13 -11.02
N ILE A 460 -13.09 3.05 -10.34
CA ILE A 460 -12.78 3.42 -8.94
C ILE A 460 -12.94 2.31 -7.90
N PRO A 461 -13.76 1.25 -8.07
CA PRO A 461 -13.71 0.08 -7.20
C PRO A 461 -12.34 -0.61 -7.19
N GLY A 462 -11.51 -0.39 -8.22
CA GLY A 462 -10.11 -0.83 -8.29
C GLY A 462 -9.14 -0.03 -7.41
N ASN A 463 -9.61 0.96 -6.64
CA ASN A 463 -8.85 1.93 -5.84
C ASN A 463 -8.04 2.97 -6.63
N GLY A 464 -8.33 3.15 -7.92
CA GLY A 464 -7.69 4.16 -8.77
C GLY A 464 -8.66 4.73 -9.80
N ALA A 465 -8.32 5.86 -10.42
CA ALA A 465 -9.13 6.49 -11.46
C ALA A 465 -8.27 6.86 -12.68
N ILE A 466 -8.41 8.08 -13.20
CA ILE A 466 -7.76 8.54 -14.44
C ILE A 466 -6.25 8.56 -14.27
N HIS A 467 -5.76 9.17 -13.19
CA HIS A 467 -4.32 9.35 -12.99
C HIS A 467 -3.59 8.01 -12.91
N CYS A 468 -4.20 6.98 -12.30
CA CYS A 468 -3.59 5.65 -12.14
C CYS A 468 -3.39 4.86 -13.45
N VAL A 469 -4.08 5.20 -14.54
CA VAL A 469 -4.05 4.43 -15.80
C VAL A 469 -3.34 5.16 -16.95
N VAL A 470 -2.75 6.32 -16.67
CA VAL A 470 -2.01 7.12 -17.63
C VAL A 470 -0.67 7.55 -17.06
N HIS A 471 0.25 7.93 -17.94
CA HIS A 471 1.52 8.53 -17.55
C HIS A 471 1.92 9.62 -18.54
N GLU A 472 2.34 10.77 -18.04
CA GLU A 472 2.92 11.83 -18.87
C GLU A 472 4.34 11.48 -19.31
N ILE A 473 4.67 11.86 -20.55
CA ILE A 473 6.05 11.91 -21.03
C ILE A 473 6.34 13.38 -21.37
N PRO A 474 7.25 14.05 -20.66
CA PRO A 474 7.47 15.47 -20.78
C PRO A 474 7.97 15.83 -22.19
N LYS A 475 7.76 17.08 -22.58
CA LYS A 475 8.42 17.64 -23.75
C LYS A 475 9.92 17.74 -23.48
N GLY A 476 10.73 17.25 -24.42
CA GLY A 476 12.17 17.42 -24.41
C GLY A 476 12.81 16.82 -25.65
N VAL A 477 14.13 16.65 -25.60
CA VAL A 477 14.91 16.03 -26.69
C VAL A 477 14.95 14.52 -26.48
N PHE A 478 14.40 13.77 -27.43
CA PHE A 478 14.35 12.30 -27.41
C PHE A 478 15.51 11.72 -28.22
N GLU A 479 16.67 11.65 -27.58
CA GLU A 479 17.88 11.11 -28.18
C GLU A 479 18.61 10.25 -27.14
N LYS A 480 19.04 9.05 -27.52
CA LYS A 480 19.99 8.27 -26.73
C LYS A 480 21.30 9.05 -26.73
N GLU A 481 21.84 9.32 -25.54
CA GLU A 481 23.23 9.72 -25.49
C GLU A 481 24.07 8.53 -25.96
N GLN A 482 24.86 8.74 -27.01
CA GLN A 482 26.12 8.01 -27.08
C GLN A 482 26.89 8.51 -25.85
N THR A 483 26.90 7.72 -24.79
CA THR A 483 27.92 7.91 -23.77
C THR A 483 29.24 7.79 -24.53
N GLU A 484 29.94 8.92 -24.75
CA GLU A 484 31.40 8.89 -24.88
C GLU A 484 31.82 8.01 -23.74
N THR A 485 32.32 6.81 -24.05
CA THR A 485 32.57 5.74 -23.09
C THR A 485 33.35 6.32 -21.93
N PRO A 486 32.67 6.71 -20.83
CA PRO A 486 33.39 7.33 -19.76
C PRO A 486 34.20 6.18 -19.14
N ASP A 487 35.32 6.52 -18.53
CA ASP A 487 36.09 5.59 -17.69
C ASP A 487 35.22 5.24 -16.45
N LEU A 488 34.09 4.56 -16.69
CA LEU A 488 32.97 4.35 -15.77
C LEU A 488 33.22 3.17 -14.83
N CYS A 489 34.31 2.43 -15.05
CA CYS A 489 34.73 1.33 -14.20
C CYS A 489 35.38 1.82 -12.91
N GLY A 490 35.74 3.10 -12.77
CA GLY A 490 36.51 3.57 -11.60
C GLY A 490 37.88 2.89 -11.45
N LEU A 491 38.26 2.07 -12.42
CA LEU A 491 39.58 1.48 -12.57
C LEU A 491 40.41 2.50 -13.31
N LYS A 492 41.54 2.92 -12.75
CA LYS A 492 42.56 3.62 -13.54
C LYS A 492 42.86 2.74 -14.78
N ASN A 493 42.42 3.18 -15.96
CA ASN A 493 42.70 2.63 -17.29
C ASN A 493 41.70 1.60 -17.90
N ALA A 494 40.39 1.62 -17.60
CA ALA A 494 39.44 0.69 -18.26
C ALA A 494 38.27 1.40 -18.99
N THR A 495 38.37 1.49 -20.32
CA THR A 495 37.29 1.99 -21.19
C THR A 495 36.36 0.87 -21.69
N CYS A 496 35.03 0.95 -21.51
CA CYS A 496 34.11 0.17 -22.35
C CYS A 496 34.34 0.67 -23.81
N GLN A 497 34.61 -0.17 -24.82
CA GLN A 497 34.76 0.32 -26.22
C GLN A 497 33.59 -0.13 -27.10
N GLN A 498 33.34 0.61 -28.19
CA GLN A 498 32.26 0.41 -29.18
C GLN A 498 32.16 -1.00 -29.80
N THR A 499 33.16 -1.86 -29.62
CA THR A 499 33.16 -3.26 -30.09
C THR A 499 33.21 -4.28 -28.95
N GLY A 500 32.67 -3.91 -27.80
CA GLY A 500 32.60 -4.74 -26.60
C GLY A 500 33.70 -4.37 -25.61
N CYS A 501 33.46 -4.64 -24.33
CA CYS A 501 34.57 -5.10 -23.49
C CYS A 501 35.21 -6.25 -24.25
N GLY A 502 36.50 -6.16 -24.58
CA GLY A 502 37.18 -7.18 -25.37
C GLY A 502 36.80 -8.56 -24.85
N SER A 503 36.05 -9.32 -25.66
CA SER A 503 35.40 -10.58 -25.30
C SER A 503 34.78 -10.61 -23.89
N VAL A 504 33.45 -10.56 -23.78
CA VAL A 504 32.76 -11.02 -22.56
C VAL A 504 33.01 -12.52 -22.43
N THR A 505 34.12 -12.91 -21.81
CA THR A 505 34.31 -14.24 -21.25
C THR A 505 33.97 -14.13 -19.78
N ASN A 506 32.68 -14.17 -19.42
CA ASN A 506 32.15 -14.44 -18.08
C ASN A 506 32.84 -13.78 -16.85
N ALA A 507 33.59 -12.70 -17.00
CA ALA A 507 34.39 -12.10 -15.93
C ALA A 507 33.98 -10.62 -15.77
N GLY A 508 32.92 -10.38 -15.01
CA GLY A 508 32.71 -9.11 -14.31
C GLY A 508 33.60 -9.06 -13.06
N TYR A 509 33.67 -7.91 -12.38
CA TYR A 509 34.28 -7.80 -11.05
C TYR A 509 33.21 -7.47 -10.02
N CYS A 510 33.52 -7.66 -8.75
CA CYS A 510 32.56 -7.50 -7.67
C CYS A 510 32.75 -6.13 -6.97
N ASP A 511 31.68 -5.34 -6.82
CA ASP A 511 31.64 -4.04 -6.11
C ASP A 511 30.67 -4.15 -4.92
N GLY A 512 31.23 -4.39 -3.73
CA GLY A 512 30.46 -4.89 -2.60
C GLY A 512 29.75 -6.18 -2.98
N ASN A 513 28.46 -6.32 -2.65
CA ASN A 513 27.64 -7.50 -2.97
C ASN A 513 27.08 -7.53 -4.39
N ASN A 514 27.67 -6.79 -5.33
CA ASN A 514 27.13 -6.68 -6.69
C ASN A 514 28.17 -7.12 -7.73
N ALA A 515 27.75 -7.94 -8.68
CA ALA A 515 28.50 -8.18 -9.90
C ALA A 515 28.40 -6.96 -10.84
N VAL A 516 29.53 -6.53 -11.39
CA VAL A 516 29.64 -5.35 -12.27
C VAL A 516 30.11 -5.75 -13.67
N TYR A 517 29.38 -5.33 -14.73
CA TYR A 517 29.76 -5.53 -16.14
C TYR A 517 29.26 -4.40 -17.06
N CYS A 518 29.80 -4.28 -18.29
CA CYS A 518 29.28 -3.33 -19.29
C CYS A 518 28.20 -4.00 -20.17
N TYR A 519 27.03 -3.37 -20.32
CA TYR A 519 26.00 -3.74 -21.31
C TYR A 519 25.55 -2.48 -22.06
N GLN A 520 25.55 -2.52 -23.40
CA GLN A 520 25.17 -1.38 -24.26
C GLN A 520 25.84 -0.04 -23.84
N ASN A 521 27.13 -0.06 -23.54
CA ASN A 521 27.92 1.09 -23.05
C ASN A 521 27.46 1.68 -21.69
N GLN A 522 26.68 0.95 -20.90
CA GLN A 522 26.32 1.29 -19.53
C GLN A 522 26.96 0.31 -18.53
N VAL A 523 27.38 0.80 -17.37
CA VAL A 523 27.81 -0.04 -16.24
C VAL A 523 26.58 -0.55 -15.51
N VAL A 524 26.54 -1.86 -15.37
CA VAL A 524 25.44 -2.64 -14.84
C VAL A 524 25.84 -3.30 -13.53
N TYR A 525 24.92 -3.30 -12.56
CA TYR A 525 25.03 -3.94 -11.26
C TYR A 525 23.99 -5.05 -11.14
N TYR A 526 24.43 -6.23 -10.69
CA TYR A 526 23.55 -7.33 -10.32
C TYR A 526 23.79 -7.70 -8.86
N PRO A 527 22.79 -7.62 -7.97
CA PRO A 527 22.94 -8.07 -6.59
C PRO A 527 23.24 -9.57 -6.56
N CYS A 528 24.43 -9.95 -6.06
CA CYS A 528 24.78 -11.34 -5.85
C CYS A 528 23.93 -11.90 -4.68
N GLY A 529 23.45 -13.14 -4.80
CA GLY A 529 22.71 -13.83 -3.74
C GLY A 529 23.57 -14.18 -2.51
N ILE A 530 24.88 -13.94 -2.56
CA ILE A 530 25.86 -14.24 -1.52
C ILE A 530 26.83 -13.04 -1.35
N ASN A 531 27.27 -12.80 -0.11
CA ASN A 531 28.09 -11.68 0.34
C ASN A 531 29.52 -11.75 -0.28
N CYS A 532 29.97 -10.74 -1.01
CA CYS A 532 31.31 -10.71 -1.64
C CYS A 532 32.44 -10.29 -0.68
N GLY A 533 32.13 -10.12 0.61
CA GLY A 533 32.96 -9.40 1.57
C GLY A 533 34.12 -10.17 2.23
N GLU A 534 34.37 -11.44 1.90
CA GLU A 534 35.37 -12.26 2.60
C GLU A 534 36.65 -12.58 1.79
N VAL A 535 37.10 -11.69 0.91
CA VAL A 535 38.40 -11.86 0.25
C VAL A 535 39.33 -10.68 0.55
N GLN A 536 40.14 -10.82 1.60
CA GLN A 536 41.32 -9.97 1.81
C GLN A 536 42.57 -10.60 1.20
N GLN A 537 43.12 -9.89 0.21
CA GLN A 537 44.52 -9.87 -0.23
C GLN A 537 45.17 -11.17 -0.73
N GLY A 538 45.05 -11.41 -2.04
CA GLY A 538 45.93 -12.25 -2.85
C GLY A 538 45.88 -11.80 -4.32
N PRO A 539 46.81 -12.21 -5.20
CA PRO A 539 46.92 -11.69 -6.58
C PRO A 539 45.83 -12.22 -7.53
N CYS A 540 44.73 -12.74 -7.00
CA CYS A 540 43.58 -13.21 -7.75
C CYS A 540 42.53 -12.09 -7.79
N GLU A 541 42.26 -11.57 -8.99
CA GLU A 541 41.12 -10.68 -9.20
C GLU A 541 39.83 -11.51 -9.04
N SER A 542 38.94 -11.09 -8.12
CA SER A 542 37.62 -11.70 -7.94
C SER A 542 36.79 -11.49 -9.21
N THR A 543 36.63 -12.55 -10.01
CA THR A 543 35.79 -12.51 -11.21
C THR A 543 34.39 -13.02 -10.89
N CYS A 544 33.41 -12.15 -11.03
CA CYS A 544 31.98 -12.42 -10.98
C CYS A 544 31.51 -12.96 -12.37
N GLY A 545 30.72 -14.04 -12.45
CA GLY A 545 30.33 -14.66 -13.73
C GLY A 545 28.92 -15.27 -13.80
N PHE A 546 28.34 -15.29 -14.99
CA PHE A 546 27.03 -15.90 -15.23
C PHE A 546 27.13 -17.43 -15.21
N LEU A 547 26.54 -18.09 -14.20
CA LEU A 547 26.45 -19.55 -14.16
C LEU A 547 25.31 -20.02 -15.07
N GLN A 548 25.67 -20.44 -16.29
CA GLN A 548 24.72 -21.01 -17.26
C GLN A 548 23.90 -22.18 -16.72
N THR A 549 24.44 -22.92 -15.73
CA THR A 549 23.78 -24.07 -15.11
C THR A 549 22.72 -23.69 -14.08
N GLU A 550 22.87 -22.53 -13.43
CA GLU A 550 21.99 -22.13 -12.32
C GLU A 550 21.09 -20.95 -12.66
N GLY A 551 21.33 -20.29 -13.80
CA GLY A 551 20.49 -19.19 -14.24
C GLY A 551 20.50 -18.05 -13.23
N TYR A 552 21.67 -17.70 -12.68
CA TYR A 552 21.95 -16.43 -12.01
C TYR A 552 23.45 -16.04 -12.10
N TYR A 553 23.74 -14.76 -11.86
CA TYR A 553 25.12 -14.28 -11.71
C TYR A 553 25.64 -14.71 -10.35
N ASP A 554 26.64 -15.57 -10.37
CA ASP A 554 27.33 -15.99 -9.18
C ASP A 554 28.68 -15.26 -9.11
N CYS A 555 28.98 -14.81 -7.92
CA CYS A 555 30.28 -14.26 -7.58
C CYS A 555 31.36 -15.38 -7.46
N ASP A 556 30.98 -16.66 -7.66
CA ASP A 556 31.84 -17.84 -7.59
C ASP A 556 31.94 -18.63 -8.92
N ALA A 557 32.28 -17.95 -10.03
CA ALA A 557 32.45 -18.62 -11.32
C ALA A 557 33.93 -18.72 -11.75
N SER A 558 34.59 -19.77 -11.23
CA SER A 558 35.78 -20.46 -11.76
C SER A 558 37.12 -19.70 -11.83
N TYR A 559 38.02 -20.09 -10.94
CA TYR A 559 39.46 -19.79 -10.97
C TYR A 559 40.10 -20.18 -12.31
N VAL A 560 40.72 -19.22 -13.00
CA VAL A 560 41.74 -19.51 -14.02
C VAL A 560 43.03 -18.79 -13.64
N CYS A 561 43.94 -19.50 -12.99
CA CYS A 561 45.36 -19.11 -12.88
C CYS A 561 46.23 -20.28 -13.38
N GLY A 562 47.17 -19.96 -14.28
CA GLY A 562 47.93 -20.96 -15.03
C GLY A 562 48.93 -21.77 -14.19
N GLN A 563 48.93 -23.08 -14.45
CA GLN A 563 50.00 -24.09 -14.27
C GLN A 563 50.57 -24.34 -12.84
N ASN A 564 50.04 -25.42 -12.24
CA ASN A 564 50.48 -26.31 -11.15
C ASN A 564 51.98 -26.30 -10.73
N PRO A 565 52.31 -26.62 -9.44
CA PRO A 565 52.00 -27.94 -8.88
C PRO A 565 51.03 -27.88 -7.70
N SER A 566 50.10 -28.83 -7.74
CA SER A 566 49.01 -29.01 -6.79
C SER A 566 49.54 -29.55 -5.48
N CYS A 567 49.66 -28.69 -4.48
CA CYS A 567 49.46 -29.05 -3.09
C CYS A 567 48.26 -28.23 -2.57
N THR A 568 47.54 -28.75 -1.59
CA THR A 568 46.38 -28.10 -1.00
C THR A 568 46.75 -27.79 0.44
N ASP A 569 46.65 -26.54 0.86
CA ASP A 569 46.81 -26.16 2.27
C ASP A 569 45.76 -26.89 3.11
N ASP A 570 46.20 -27.80 3.98
CA ASP A 570 45.31 -28.55 4.87
C ASP A 570 44.78 -27.66 6.02
N CYS A 571 45.36 -26.48 6.20
CA CYS A 571 44.95 -25.43 7.14
C CYS A 571 45.57 -24.08 6.76
N GLN A 572 45.16 -22.99 7.41
CA GLN A 572 45.70 -21.63 7.17
C GLN A 572 46.61 -21.14 8.30
N THR A 573 47.56 -20.24 8.02
CA THR A 573 48.50 -19.72 9.03
C THR A 573 47.76 -19.12 10.23
N GLY A 574 48.01 -19.67 11.43
CA GLY A 574 47.32 -19.27 12.65
C GLY A 574 46.11 -20.14 13.01
N ASP A 575 45.67 -21.01 12.09
CA ASP A 575 44.70 -22.05 12.40
C ASP A 575 45.24 -22.98 13.47
N LYS A 576 44.33 -23.35 14.35
CA LYS A 576 44.54 -24.38 15.33
C LYS A 576 43.26 -25.16 15.51
N GLY A 577 43.39 -26.45 15.78
CA GLY A 577 42.25 -27.31 15.98
C GLY A 577 42.61 -28.52 16.79
N CYS A 578 41.66 -29.42 16.96
CA CYS A 578 41.89 -30.66 17.68
C CYS A 578 41.91 -31.82 16.69
N SER A 579 42.64 -32.88 17.03
CA SER A 579 42.49 -34.17 16.36
C SER A 579 41.08 -34.69 16.55
N ASP A 580 40.60 -35.53 15.63
CA ASP A 580 39.22 -36.06 15.64
C ASP A 580 38.88 -36.84 16.92
N ASP A 581 39.88 -37.41 17.61
CA ASP A 581 39.72 -38.10 18.89
C ASP A 581 39.74 -37.15 20.11
N GLY A 582 39.95 -35.85 19.90
CA GLY A 582 39.99 -34.80 20.91
C GLY A 582 41.15 -34.92 21.89
N GLN A 583 42.19 -35.69 21.58
CA GLN A 583 43.32 -35.94 22.49
C GLN A 583 44.55 -35.07 22.19
N LYS A 584 44.63 -34.51 20.98
CA LYS A 584 45.74 -33.68 20.52
C LYS A 584 45.22 -32.36 19.99
N LYS A 585 46.00 -31.29 20.17
CA LYS A 585 45.82 -30.03 19.44
C LYS A 585 46.72 -30.03 18.22
N TRP A 586 46.40 -29.24 17.21
CA TRP A 586 47.27 -28.97 16.09
C TRP A 586 47.30 -27.48 15.80
N THR A 587 48.42 -27.01 15.25
CA THR A 587 48.57 -25.65 14.71
C THR A 587 49.04 -25.74 13.27
N CYS A 588 48.69 -24.74 12.47
CA CYS A 588 49.05 -24.75 11.07
C CYS A 588 50.46 -24.20 10.81
N GLY A 589 51.30 -24.99 10.15
CA GLY A 589 52.65 -24.63 9.75
C GLY A 589 53.27 -25.68 8.83
N GLU A 590 54.31 -25.30 8.11
CA GLU A 590 54.93 -26.20 7.11
C GLU A 590 55.78 -27.27 7.79
N ASN A 591 55.48 -28.54 7.51
CA ASN A 591 56.08 -29.67 8.21
C ASN A 591 56.98 -30.54 7.32
N ASP A 592 56.93 -30.42 5.99
CA ASP A 592 57.68 -31.32 5.09
C ASP A 592 58.38 -30.68 3.87
N ASN A 593 58.63 -29.36 3.90
CA ASN A 593 59.36 -28.59 2.87
C ASN A 593 58.72 -28.60 1.47
N ASP A 594 57.39 -28.63 1.37
CA ASP A 594 56.70 -28.04 0.21
C ASP A 594 56.31 -26.57 0.50
N ALA A 595 55.46 -25.94 -0.33
CA ALA A 595 55.05 -24.53 -0.13
C ALA A 595 53.65 -24.40 0.48
N CYS A 596 53.08 -25.51 0.97
CA CYS A 596 51.75 -25.61 1.51
C CYS A 596 51.76 -25.80 3.03
N MET A 597 50.66 -25.44 3.68
CA MET A 597 50.52 -25.37 5.13
C MET A 597 49.85 -26.62 5.71
N ASP A 598 50.53 -27.30 6.63
CA ASP A 598 50.08 -28.56 7.24
C ASP A 598 49.63 -28.42 8.69
N LYS A 599 48.79 -29.37 9.15
CA LYS A 599 48.41 -29.50 10.56
C LYS A 599 49.52 -30.20 11.35
N VAL A 600 50.20 -29.46 12.23
CA VAL A 600 51.22 -30.02 13.12
C VAL A 600 50.59 -30.40 14.46
N GLU A 601 50.41 -31.70 14.73
CA GLU A 601 49.75 -32.23 15.93
C GLU A 601 50.65 -32.36 17.18
N GLU A 602 50.14 -31.98 18.35
CA GLU A 602 50.76 -32.06 19.68
C GLU A 602 49.77 -32.64 20.72
N SER A 603 50.20 -33.63 21.52
CA SER A 603 49.33 -34.33 22.49
C SER A 603 49.05 -33.54 23.77
N CYS A 604 47.79 -33.54 24.23
CA CYS A 604 47.35 -32.76 25.39
C CYS A 604 47.69 -33.35 26.77
N GLY A 605 48.26 -34.55 26.81
CA GLY A 605 48.67 -35.22 28.05
C GLY A 605 47.50 -35.82 28.88
N THR A 606 47.83 -36.73 29.79
CA THR A 606 46.85 -37.55 30.52
C THR A 606 46.01 -36.70 31.48
N GLY A 607 44.69 -36.62 31.26
CA GLY A 607 43.72 -35.88 32.08
C GLY A 607 43.12 -34.64 31.43
N ASN A 608 43.66 -34.22 30.28
CA ASN A 608 43.16 -33.11 29.47
C ASN A 608 42.64 -33.62 28.11
N ALA A 609 41.78 -32.85 27.46
CA ALA A 609 41.29 -33.05 26.11
C ALA A 609 41.46 -31.75 25.32
N CYS A 610 41.72 -31.86 24.02
CA CYS A 610 41.74 -30.69 23.15
C CYS A 610 40.31 -30.20 22.90
N LEU A 611 40.08 -28.90 23.07
CA LEU A 611 38.87 -28.22 22.62
C LEU A 611 39.26 -26.90 21.94
N ASN A 612 38.82 -26.70 20.68
CA ASN A 612 39.15 -25.53 19.85
C ASN A 612 40.66 -25.22 19.72
N GLY A 613 41.48 -26.26 19.54
CA GLY A 613 42.92 -26.13 19.33
C GLY A 613 43.76 -25.86 20.58
N GLU A 614 43.18 -26.01 21.77
CA GLU A 614 43.87 -25.85 23.05
C GLU A 614 43.58 -27.03 23.99
N CYS A 615 44.56 -27.41 24.80
CA CYS A 615 44.43 -28.52 25.74
C CYS A 615 43.78 -28.06 27.05
N VAL A 616 42.60 -28.61 27.36
CA VAL A 616 41.78 -28.22 28.54
C VAL A 616 41.32 -29.43 29.38
N PRO A 617 41.05 -29.29 30.68
CA PRO A 617 40.51 -30.38 31.50
C PRO A 617 39.07 -30.78 31.05
N LYS A 618 38.76 -32.09 31.03
CA LYS A 618 37.55 -32.64 30.36
C LYS A 618 36.24 -32.47 31.16
N GLY A 619 35.21 -31.83 30.59
CA GLY A 619 33.77 -32.02 30.92
C GLY A 619 32.86 -30.78 31.04
N CYS A 620 32.05 -30.47 30.02
CA CYS A 620 30.96 -29.46 30.09
C CYS A 620 29.88 -29.69 29.00
N THR A 621 28.60 -29.41 29.26
CA THR A 621 27.44 -29.54 28.32
C THR A 621 26.51 -28.32 28.46
N ASP A 622 26.00 -27.75 27.35
CA ASP A 622 25.14 -26.55 27.33
C ASP A 622 23.75 -26.79 27.94
N GLU A 623 23.30 -25.89 28.80
CA GLU A 623 22.01 -26.00 29.52
C GLU A 623 20.84 -25.29 28.82
N CYS A 624 21.12 -24.36 27.89
CA CYS A 624 20.12 -23.56 27.15
C CYS A 624 20.73 -22.96 25.88
N ASN A 625 19.91 -22.43 24.97
CA ASN A 625 20.39 -21.79 23.74
C ASN A 625 20.64 -20.29 23.95
N PHE A 626 21.63 -19.75 23.25
CA PHE A 626 22.00 -18.34 23.33
C PHE A 626 20.80 -17.41 23.06
N GLY A 627 20.57 -16.46 23.95
CA GLY A 627 19.47 -15.49 23.85
C GLY A 627 18.14 -15.97 24.44
N ASP A 628 18.02 -17.24 24.85
CA ASP A 628 16.86 -17.70 25.61
C ASP A 628 16.74 -16.93 26.92
N LYS A 629 15.51 -16.59 27.29
CA LYS A 629 15.21 -15.99 28.60
C LYS A 629 13.91 -16.56 29.17
N GLY A 630 13.82 -16.61 30.48
CA GLY A 630 12.65 -17.13 31.16
C GLY A 630 12.61 -16.76 32.63
N CYS A 631 11.66 -17.34 33.35
CA CYS A 631 11.54 -17.17 34.80
C CYS A 631 11.92 -18.46 35.51
N ASP A 632 12.67 -18.34 36.60
CA ASP A 632 12.88 -19.41 37.57
C ASP A 632 12.57 -18.86 38.97
N GLY A 633 11.41 -19.26 39.51
CA GLY A 633 10.81 -18.59 40.67
C GLY A 633 10.62 -17.09 40.44
N ASN A 634 11.13 -16.27 41.37
CA ASN A 634 11.09 -14.80 41.27
C ASN A 634 12.29 -14.21 40.52
N SER A 635 13.15 -15.04 39.91
CA SER A 635 14.32 -14.57 39.16
C SER A 635 14.08 -14.63 37.65
N VAL A 636 14.57 -13.63 36.93
CA VAL A 636 14.70 -13.70 35.46
C VAL A 636 16.01 -14.39 35.15
N TRP A 637 15.98 -15.38 34.28
CA TRP A 637 17.22 -15.94 33.73
C TRP A 637 17.38 -15.59 32.26
N THR A 638 18.62 -15.36 31.89
CA THR A 638 19.09 -15.23 30.50
C THR A 638 20.13 -16.30 30.24
N CYS A 639 20.11 -16.87 29.05
CA CYS A 639 21.10 -17.86 28.66
C CYS A 639 22.37 -17.16 28.19
N GLU A 640 23.39 -17.21 29.03
CA GLU A 640 24.64 -16.49 28.84
C GLU A 640 25.82 -17.46 28.99
N ARG A 641 27.01 -17.04 28.54
CA ARG A 641 28.24 -17.79 28.76
C ARG A 641 29.07 -17.05 29.81
N PRO A 642 29.09 -17.53 31.08
CA PRO A 642 29.85 -16.88 32.15
C PRO A 642 31.32 -16.75 31.79
N GLN A 643 31.93 -15.64 32.21
CA GLN A 643 33.32 -15.34 31.88
C GLN A 643 34.27 -16.38 32.48
N GLY A 644 34.95 -17.15 31.61
CA GLY A 644 35.86 -18.24 32.03
C GLY A 644 35.25 -19.64 31.99
N GLU A 645 33.97 -19.79 31.61
CA GLU A 645 33.33 -21.09 31.41
C GLU A 645 33.03 -21.37 29.93
N LEU A 646 33.01 -22.65 29.55
CA LEU A 646 32.96 -23.10 28.15
C LEU A 646 31.54 -23.40 27.62
N CYS A 647 30.52 -23.44 28.48
CA CYS A 647 29.14 -23.75 28.09
C CYS A 647 28.13 -22.66 28.47
N PHE A 648 27.04 -22.60 27.72
CA PHE A 648 25.90 -21.72 28.00
C PHE A 648 25.11 -22.23 29.21
N LYS A 649 24.91 -21.32 30.16
CA LYS A 649 24.18 -21.58 31.40
C LYS A 649 23.10 -20.52 31.60
N LYS A 650 22.07 -20.90 32.34
CA LYS A 650 21.04 -19.96 32.78
C LYS A 650 21.63 -19.08 33.88
N VAL A 651 21.83 -17.81 33.59
CA VAL A 651 22.25 -16.81 34.58
C VAL A 651 21.00 -16.13 35.12
N SER A 652 20.66 -16.41 36.37
CA SER A 652 19.46 -15.91 37.04
C SER A 652 19.75 -14.64 37.85
N ASN A 653 18.94 -13.60 37.64
CA ASN A 653 18.94 -12.36 38.41
C ASN A 653 17.62 -12.24 39.18
N ASP A 654 17.70 -12.06 40.50
CA ASP A 654 16.53 -11.93 41.37
C ASP A 654 15.80 -10.60 41.12
N CYS A 655 14.47 -10.66 40.99
CA CYS A 655 13.63 -9.48 40.84
C CYS A 655 13.42 -8.69 42.14
N GLY A 656 14.06 -9.09 43.23
CA GLY A 656 14.00 -8.39 44.51
C GLY A 656 12.60 -8.47 45.12
N THR A 657 11.93 -7.32 45.30
CA THR A 657 10.52 -7.30 45.77
C THR A 657 9.50 -7.56 44.65
N GLY A 658 9.95 -7.75 43.41
CA GLY A 658 9.11 -8.07 42.25
C GLY A 658 8.94 -9.57 42.00
N THR A 659 8.10 -9.92 41.03
CA THR A 659 7.88 -11.31 40.57
C THR A 659 8.28 -11.40 39.11
N CYS A 660 9.01 -12.44 38.72
CA CYS A 660 9.34 -12.64 37.30
C CYS A 660 8.08 -13.05 36.53
N THR A 661 7.82 -12.43 35.39
CA THR A 661 6.75 -12.84 34.47
C THR A 661 7.24 -12.70 33.03
N ASN A 662 7.09 -13.76 32.22
CA ASN A 662 7.54 -13.81 30.82
C ASN A 662 9.02 -13.39 30.58
N GLY A 663 9.93 -13.78 31.48
CA GLY A 663 11.37 -13.49 31.33
C GLY A 663 11.73 -12.03 31.55
N ALA A 664 10.92 -11.30 32.35
CA ALA A 664 11.23 -9.95 32.83
C ALA A 664 10.80 -9.77 34.29
N CYS A 665 11.54 -8.93 35.02
CA CYS A 665 11.20 -8.58 36.39
C CYS A 665 10.05 -7.59 36.43
N CYS A 666 9.00 -7.94 37.14
CA CYS A 666 7.76 -7.19 37.17
C CYS A 666 7.40 -6.78 38.60
N GLN A 667 7.04 -5.51 38.79
CA GLN A 667 6.30 -5.08 39.98
C GLN A 667 4.92 -4.63 39.54
N ASN A 668 3.89 -5.30 40.06
CA ASN A 668 2.51 -4.89 39.83
C ASN A 668 2.27 -3.58 40.57
N GLU A 669 1.94 -2.52 39.82
CA GLU A 669 1.69 -1.18 40.38
C GLU A 669 0.34 -1.08 41.12
N CYS A 670 -0.51 -2.10 40.97
CA CYS A 670 -1.88 -2.19 41.44
C CYS A 670 -2.39 -3.64 41.37
N GLN A 671 -3.55 -3.93 41.95
CA GLN A 671 -4.21 -5.24 41.88
C GLN A 671 -5.12 -5.35 40.65
N LEU A 672 -5.18 -6.51 39.97
CA LEU A 672 -5.95 -6.66 38.73
C LEU A 672 -7.42 -6.28 38.94
N GLY A 673 -7.91 -5.30 38.16
CA GLY A 673 -9.26 -4.77 38.28
C GLY A 673 -9.44 -3.66 39.34
N GLU A 674 -8.40 -3.34 40.12
CA GLU A 674 -8.37 -2.17 41.02
C GLU A 674 -8.57 -0.90 40.19
N LYS A 675 -9.36 0.04 40.73
CA LYS A 675 -9.63 1.31 40.09
C LYS A 675 -9.29 2.44 41.05
N GLY A 676 -8.84 3.56 40.51
CA GLY A 676 -8.61 4.76 41.32
C GLY A 676 -8.55 6.02 40.49
N CYS A 677 -8.36 7.13 41.19
CA CYS A 677 -8.32 8.46 40.59
C CYS A 677 -6.94 9.08 40.75
N THR A 678 -6.49 9.79 39.73
CA THR A 678 -5.29 10.64 39.80
C THR A 678 -5.73 12.08 39.57
N ASP A 679 -5.39 12.95 40.54
CA ASP A 679 -5.65 14.39 40.54
C ASP A 679 -7.13 14.80 40.36
N GLY A 680 -8.07 13.89 40.66
CA GLY A 680 -9.51 14.11 40.53
C GLY A 680 -10.02 14.29 39.09
N LYS A 681 -9.14 14.23 38.08
CA LYS A 681 -9.48 14.41 36.65
C LYS A 681 -9.14 13.21 35.77
N ASN A 682 -8.47 12.21 36.32
CA ASN A 682 -8.11 11.00 35.58
C ASN A 682 -8.58 9.76 36.35
N ALA A 683 -9.32 8.88 35.69
CA ALA A 683 -9.67 7.57 36.23
C ALA A 683 -8.67 6.53 35.69
N TRP A 684 -8.27 5.57 36.51
CA TRP A 684 -7.44 4.46 36.05
C TRP A 684 -8.04 3.13 36.48
N VAL A 685 -7.77 2.11 35.67
CA VAL A 685 -8.06 0.71 35.99
C VAL A 685 -6.77 -0.09 35.85
N CYS A 686 -6.53 -0.96 36.81
CA CYS A 686 -5.40 -1.85 36.83
C CYS A 686 -5.61 -3.02 35.88
N GLN A 687 -4.76 -3.13 34.87
CA GLN A 687 -4.86 -4.16 33.84
C GLN A 687 -3.47 -4.61 33.39
N ALA A 688 -3.41 -5.76 32.70
CA ALA A 688 -2.17 -6.28 32.15
C ALA A 688 -1.66 -5.38 31.00
N GLY A 689 -0.46 -4.82 31.16
CA GLY A 689 0.29 -4.09 30.15
C GLY A 689 0.98 -5.01 29.14
N ARG A 690 1.70 -4.43 28.17
CA ARG A 690 2.33 -5.16 27.05
C ARG A 690 3.36 -6.22 27.47
N THR A 691 3.95 -6.06 28.65
CA THR A 691 4.92 -7.01 29.24
C THR A 691 4.27 -8.09 30.12
N GLY A 692 2.94 -8.06 30.29
CA GLY A 692 2.19 -8.95 31.20
C GLY A 692 2.03 -8.42 32.63
N CYS A 693 2.69 -7.31 32.99
CA CYS A 693 2.59 -6.65 34.29
C CYS A 693 1.28 -5.90 34.51
N LEU A 694 0.79 -5.83 35.74
CA LEU A 694 -0.36 -5.00 36.08
C LEU A 694 0.05 -3.53 36.24
N VAL A 695 -0.49 -2.68 35.36
CA VAL A 695 -0.23 -1.24 35.31
C VAL A 695 -1.53 -0.45 35.44
N LYS A 696 -1.44 0.79 35.94
CA LYS A 696 -2.59 1.70 36.04
C LYS A 696 -2.90 2.32 34.67
N ALA A 697 -3.77 1.69 33.90
CA ALA A 697 -4.22 2.25 32.63
C ALA A 697 -5.12 3.45 32.88
N THR A 698 -4.61 4.63 32.58
CA THR A 698 -5.23 5.93 32.93
C THR A 698 -6.02 6.49 31.75
N GLN A 699 -7.24 6.96 32.03
CA GLN A 699 -8.13 7.65 31.12
C GLN A 699 -8.52 9.02 31.70
N PRO A 700 -8.34 10.13 30.95
CA PRO A 700 -8.80 11.44 31.38
C PRO A 700 -10.32 11.54 31.36
N CYS A 701 -10.90 12.14 32.39
CA CYS A 701 -12.33 12.47 32.44
C CYS A 701 -12.60 13.69 31.55
N THR A 702 -13.61 13.59 30.69
CA THR A 702 -13.95 14.61 29.69
C THR A 702 -15.10 15.50 30.17
N GLY A 703 -15.08 16.78 29.78
CA GLY A 703 -16.06 17.78 30.23
C GLY A 703 -15.93 18.14 31.72
N ASP A 704 -17.07 18.30 32.40
CA ASP A 704 -17.14 18.62 33.83
C ASP A 704 -17.06 17.37 34.74
N ALA A 705 -16.77 16.20 34.17
CA ALA A 705 -16.66 14.97 34.93
C ALA A 705 -15.40 14.96 35.81
N THR A 706 -15.58 14.66 37.09
CA THR A 706 -14.51 14.44 38.07
C THR A 706 -14.36 12.95 38.33
N CYS A 707 -13.13 12.46 38.48
CA CYS A 707 -12.95 11.07 38.87
C CYS A 707 -13.35 10.88 40.34
N GLN A 708 -14.28 9.96 40.59
CA GLN A 708 -14.63 9.47 41.92
C GLN A 708 -14.57 7.94 41.94
N SER A 709 -13.83 7.37 42.90
CA SER A 709 -13.67 5.93 43.08
C SER A 709 -13.25 5.17 41.81
N GLY A 710 -12.37 5.78 41.01
CA GLY A 710 -11.83 5.21 39.78
C GLY A 710 -12.80 5.14 38.61
N THR A 711 -13.86 5.95 38.64
CA THR A 711 -14.77 6.18 37.52
C THR A 711 -14.95 7.68 37.31
N CYS A 712 -14.99 8.12 36.06
CA CYS A 712 -15.37 9.49 35.77
C CYS A 712 -16.85 9.68 36.08
N VAL A 713 -17.14 10.49 37.09
CA VAL A 713 -18.51 10.86 37.47
C VAL A 713 -18.69 12.35 37.27
N THR A 714 -19.70 12.72 36.51
CA THR A 714 -20.24 14.08 36.56
C THR A 714 -20.91 14.25 37.91
N SER A 715 -20.28 15.00 38.81
CA SER A 715 -20.94 15.52 40.00
C SER A 715 -21.89 16.63 39.57
N CYS A 716 -23.03 16.25 39.02
CA CYS A 716 -24.10 17.19 38.71
C CYS A 716 -25.10 17.21 39.86
N THR A 717 -25.71 18.37 40.06
CA THR A 717 -26.87 18.55 40.94
C THR A 717 -28.04 18.86 40.02
N ASP A 718 -29.23 18.31 40.28
CA ASP A 718 -30.42 18.60 39.45
C ASP A 718 -30.71 20.12 39.46
N GLU A 719 -30.60 20.76 38.30
CA GLU A 719 -30.90 22.20 38.14
C GLU A 719 -32.41 22.48 38.10
N CYS A 720 -33.21 21.43 37.87
CA CYS A 720 -34.65 21.45 37.77
C CYS A 720 -35.21 20.04 38.03
N THR A 721 -36.51 19.94 38.30
CA THR A 721 -37.17 18.66 38.56
C THR A 721 -37.68 18.03 37.26
N SER A 722 -37.61 16.70 37.13
CA SER A 722 -38.13 15.96 35.96
C SER A 722 -39.52 16.43 35.51
N GLY A 723 -39.64 16.87 34.25
CA GLY A 723 -40.90 17.35 33.68
C GLY A 723 -41.25 18.81 34.00
N GLN A 724 -40.42 19.51 34.78
CA GLN A 724 -40.58 20.94 35.02
C GLN A 724 -40.33 21.72 33.74
N THR A 725 -41.17 22.73 33.48
CA THR A 725 -40.99 23.71 32.41
C THR A 725 -40.99 25.12 33.01
N GLY A 726 -40.44 26.07 32.26
CA GLY A 726 -40.47 27.48 32.68
C GLY A 726 -39.95 28.39 31.59
N CYS A 727 -39.84 29.67 31.91
CA CYS A 727 -39.31 30.69 31.00
C CYS A 727 -37.90 31.08 31.42
N SER A 728 -37.09 31.45 30.43
CA SER A 728 -35.84 32.17 30.62
C SER A 728 -36.09 33.52 31.29
N ASP A 729 -35.07 34.03 31.99
CA ASP A 729 -35.18 35.28 32.77
C ASP A 729 -35.48 36.51 31.91
N ASP A 730 -35.11 36.47 30.62
CA ASP A 730 -35.40 37.52 29.66
C ASP A 730 -36.76 37.35 28.96
N GLY A 731 -37.48 36.26 29.25
CA GLY A 731 -38.79 35.93 28.70
C GLY A 731 -38.79 35.50 27.22
N ASN A 732 -37.63 35.35 26.59
CA ASN A 732 -37.53 35.13 25.14
C ASN A 732 -37.46 33.64 24.75
N SER A 733 -37.32 32.75 25.73
CA SER A 733 -37.23 31.31 25.52
C SER A 733 -38.03 30.55 26.58
N ALA A 734 -38.73 29.49 26.18
CA ALA A 734 -39.23 28.46 27.09
C ALA A 734 -38.09 27.47 27.39
N TRP A 735 -38.14 26.77 28.52
CA TRP A 735 -37.24 25.67 28.81
C TRP A 735 -37.99 24.46 29.36
N SER A 736 -37.45 23.28 29.10
CA SER A 736 -37.93 22.02 29.67
C SER A 736 -36.80 21.29 30.38
N CYS A 737 -37.14 20.66 31.49
CA CYS A 737 -36.20 19.94 32.32
C CYS A 737 -35.91 18.55 31.73
N THR A 738 -34.72 18.39 31.18
CA THR A 738 -34.32 17.18 30.42
C THR A 738 -33.17 16.47 31.11
N LYS A 739 -33.18 15.14 31.08
CA LYS A 739 -32.14 14.30 31.67
C LYS A 739 -30.88 14.31 30.81
N LEU A 740 -29.72 14.54 31.42
CA LEU A 740 -28.43 14.55 30.71
C LEU A 740 -28.09 13.16 30.12
N PRO A 741 -27.34 13.11 29.00
CA PRO A 741 -26.81 11.86 28.45
C PRO A 741 -25.95 11.14 29.50
N GLY A 742 -26.28 9.89 29.82
CA GLY A 742 -25.68 9.14 30.94
C GLY A 742 -26.59 8.97 32.17
N GLY A 743 -27.72 9.68 32.22
CA GLY A 743 -28.87 9.31 33.04
C GLY A 743 -28.79 9.61 34.53
N GLN A 744 -27.91 10.52 34.98
CA GLN A 744 -27.74 10.81 36.42
C GLN A 744 -28.30 12.16 36.93
N CYS A 745 -28.49 13.19 36.09
CA CYS A 745 -29.10 14.47 36.52
C CYS A 745 -29.97 15.14 35.46
N TYR A 746 -30.73 16.16 35.86
CA TYR A 746 -31.60 16.99 35.05
C TYR A 746 -31.09 18.44 34.89
N THR A 747 -31.20 18.98 33.67
CA THR A 747 -30.84 20.37 33.31
C THR A 747 -31.94 21.05 32.51
N LYS A 748 -31.95 22.38 32.48
CA LYS A 748 -32.91 23.19 31.72
C LYS A 748 -32.43 23.33 30.27
N VAL A 749 -33.18 22.77 29.32
CA VAL A 749 -32.91 22.96 27.88
C VAL A 749 -33.78 24.09 27.37
N LEU A 750 -33.15 25.15 26.85
CA LEU A 750 -33.82 26.35 26.32
C LEU A 750 -34.27 26.16 24.87
N THR A 751 -35.50 26.58 24.59
CA THR A 751 -36.13 26.67 23.28
C THR A 751 -36.53 28.13 23.04
N PRO A 752 -35.88 28.85 22.10
CA PRO A 752 -36.22 30.22 21.77
C PRO A 752 -37.66 30.34 21.23
N CYS A 753 -38.38 31.39 21.64
CA CYS A 753 -39.70 31.70 21.09
C CYS A 753 -39.57 32.29 19.68
N LEU A 754 -40.60 32.10 18.84
CA LEU A 754 -40.66 32.74 17.53
C LEU A 754 -40.68 34.27 17.64
N THR A 755 -40.15 34.96 16.63
CA THR A 755 -40.03 36.43 16.60
C THR A 755 -41.38 37.12 16.87
N GLY A 756 -41.48 37.86 17.97
CA GLY A 756 -42.70 38.56 18.40
C GLY A 756 -43.51 37.85 19.50
N ASN A 757 -43.15 36.61 19.84
CA ASN A 757 -43.76 35.83 20.90
C ASN A 757 -42.92 35.90 22.17
N VAL A 758 -43.58 35.78 23.31
CA VAL A 758 -42.94 35.82 24.64
C VAL A 758 -43.32 34.57 25.42
N CYS A 759 -42.38 34.07 26.22
CA CYS A 759 -42.63 32.92 27.07
C CYS A 759 -43.48 33.34 28.27
N SER A 760 -44.58 32.62 28.49
CA SER A 760 -45.39 32.72 29.70
C SER A 760 -45.68 31.31 30.23
N SER A 761 -45.38 31.07 31.51
CA SER A 761 -45.62 29.77 32.17
C SER A 761 -44.98 28.55 31.46
N GLY A 762 -43.81 28.73 30.85
CA GLY A 762 -43.08 27.67 30.16
C GLY A 762 -43.56 27.35 28.75
N ILE A 763 -44.37 28.22 28.15
CA ILE A 763 -44.89 28.08 26.78
C ILE A 763 -44.64 29.41 26.04
N CYS A 764 -44.07 29.33 24.85
CA CYS A 764 -43.97 30.48 23.94
C CYS A 764 -45.34 30.73 23.29
N ALA A 765 -45.85 31.95 23.41
CA ALA A 765 -47.13 32.34 22.83
C ALA A 765 -47.09 33.77 22.28
N ASP A 766 -47.97 34.05 21.32
CA ASP A 766 -48.20 35.41 20.82
C ASP A 766 -48.92 36.28 21.88
N PRO A 767 -49.02 37.61 21.69
CA PRO A 767 -49.71 38.51 22.62
C PRO A 767 -51.21 38.20 22.83
N ASN A 768 -51.82 37.36 21.99
CA ASN A 768 -53.21 36.92 22.11
C ASN A 768 -53.34 35.57 22.82
N GLY A 769 -52.23 34.96 23.26
CA GLY A 769 -52.21 33.68 23.98
C GLY A 769 -52.19 32.45 23.07
N THR A 770 -51.89 32.60 21.77
CA THR A 770 -51.78 31.48 20.83
C THR A 770 -50.40 30.81 20.99
N PRO A 771 -50.33 29.51 21.36
CA PRO A 771 -49.05 28.82 21.52
C PRO A 771 -48.29 28.66 20.20
N ASP A 772 -46.96 28.64 20.26
CA ASP A 772 -46.10 28.24 19.16
C ASP A 772 -46.41 26.78 18.77
N VAL A 773 -47.06 26.58 17.61
CA VAL A 773 -47.29 25.23 17.06
C VAL A 773 -46.10 24.83 16.21
N VAL A 774 -45.11 24.18 16.82
CA VAL A 774 -44.10 23.43 16.06
C VAL A 774 -44.69 22.06 15.76
N GLY A 775 -45.02 21.81 14.50
CA GLY A 775 -45.62 20.56 14.04
C GLY A 775 -44.74 19.34 14.33
N GLY A 776 -45.13 18.56 15.34
CA GLY A 776 -44.89 17.13 15.41
C GLY A 776 -46.21 16.41 15.16
N ASN A 777 -46.29 15.64 14.08
CA ASN A 777 -47.42 14.74 13.83
C ASN A 777 -47.46 13.68 14.93
N ASP A 778 -48.29 13.88 15.94
CA ASP A 778 -48.87 12.80 16.72
C ASP A 778 -50.14 13.27 17.43
N ALA A 779 -51.30 13.03 16.80
CA ALA A 779 -52.59 13.04 17.48
C ALA A 779 -53.68 12.38 16.63
N THR A 780 -54.13 11.18 17.03
CA THR A 780 -55.57 10.86 16.99
C THR A 780 -55.96 9.88 18.11
N THR A 781 -56.63 10.40 19.13
CA THR A 781 -57.76 9.79 19.87
C THR A 781 -58.82 10.90 19.92
N GLY A 782 -60.14 10.78 19.75
CA GLY A 782 -61.11 9.74 19.37
C GLY A 782 -62.51 10.37 19.58
N GLY A 783 -63.56 9.99 18.82
CA GLY A 783 -64.96 10.33 19.16
C GLY A 783 -66.00 10.43 18.03
N ASP A 784 -66.62 9.29 17.71
CA ASP A 784 -68.03 9.01 17.32
C ASP A 784 -68.80 9.79 16.22
N ALA A 785 -69.22 9.12 15.13
CA ALA A 785 -70.47 8.31 15.08
C ALA A 785 -70.91 7.86 13.65
N THR A 786 -71.26 6.57 13.53
CA THR A 786 -72.20 5.87 12.60
C THR A 786 -71.69 4.97 11.45
N GLY A 787 -71.75 3.65 11.73
CA GLY A 787 -72.36 2.60 10.88
C GLY A 787 -71.59 1.99 9.71
N SER A 788 -70.93 0.85 9.91
CA SER A 788 -71.46 -0.50 9.54
C SER A 788 -70.35 -1.58 9.48
N SER A 789 -70.48 -2.58 10.37
CA SER A 789 -70.13 -4.00 10.27
C SER A 789 -68.89 -4.48 9.50
N GLY A 790 -67.99 -5.21 10.21
CA GLY A 790 -67.36 -6.39 9.62
C GLY A 790 -65.96 -6.80 10.10
N LYS A 791 -65.93 -7.59 11.18
CA LYS A 791 -64.93 -8.64 11.53
C LYS A 791 -63.56 -8.22 12.07
N SER A 792 -63.40 -8.61 13.34
CA SER A 792 -62.25 -8.62 14.24
C SER A 792 -61.14 -9.59 13.83
N GLY A 793 -59.88 -9.17 14.04
CA GLY A 793 -58.70 -10.04 14.09
C GLY A 793 -57.55 -9.29 14.77
N GLY A 794 -57.46 -9.38 16.10
CA GLY A 794 -56.35 -8.81 16.87
C GLY A 794 -55.08 -9.65 16.75
N CYS A 795 -53.93 -9.00 16.58
CA CYS A 795 -52.61 -9.62 16.67
C CYS A 795 -51.98 -9.22 18.01
N GLN A 796 -51.79 -10.20 18.90
CA GLN A 796 -51.03 -10.07 20.15
C GLN A 796 -49.55 -10.25 19.84
N VAL A 797 -48.72 -9.34 20.35
CA VAL A 797 -47.26 -9.49 20.42
C VAL A 797 -46.93 -10.49 21.53
N GLN A 798 -46.28 -11.61 21.19
CA GLN A 798 -45.58 -12.45 22.17
C GLN A 798 -44.07 -12.27 22.03
N THR A 799 -43.47 -11.78 23.10
CA THR A 799 -42.04 -11.85 23.41
C THR A 799 -41.68 -13.29 23.79
N ALA A 800 -40.69 -13.89 23.13
CA ALA A 800 -39.95 -15.03 23.66
C ALA A 800 -38.53 -15.10 23.06
N ALA A 801 -37.56 -14.55 23.79
CA ALA A 801 -36.16 -14.97 23.67
C ALA A 801 -35.99 -16.28 24.45
N GLN A 802 -35.43 -17.32 23.83
CA GLN A 802 -35.00 -18.55 24.50
C GLN A 802 -33.46 -18.62 24.48
N PRO A 803 -32.81 -19.06 25.58
CA PRO A 803 -31.35 -19.13 25.65
C PRO A 803 -30.80 -20.38 24.95
N LEU A 804 -29.56 -20.27 24.44
CA LEU A 804 -28.79 -21.41 23.91
C LEU A 804 -28.60 -22.51 24.98
N PRO A 805 -28.71 -23.80 24.62
CA PRO A 805 -28.56 -24.89 25.58
C PRO A 805 -27.10 -25.04 26.04
N PHE A 806 -26.94 -25.21 27.36
CA PHE A 806 -25.68 -25.34 28.12
C PHE A 806 -24.68 -26.38 27.53
N ALA A 807 -25.18 -27.39 26.82
CA ALA A 807 -24.37 -28.40 26.14
C ALA A 807 -23.51 -27.84 24.99
N LEU A 808 -23.97 -26.80 24.29
CA LEU A 808 -23.23 -26.20 23.18
C LEU A 808 -22.05 -25.34 23.67
N LEU A 809 -22.22 -24.70 24.84
CA LEU A 809 -21.18 -23.89 25.48
C LEU A 809 -20.02 -24.75 26.01
N VAL A 810 -20.34 -25.94 26.55
CA VAL A 810 -19.33 -26.90 27.04
C VAL A 810 -18.51 -27.51 25.90
N LEU A 811 -19.12 -27.78 24.75
CA LEU A 811 -18.45 -28.29 23.54
C LEU A 811 -17.48 -27.26 22.92
N LEU A 812 -17.86 -25.98 22.91
CA LEU A 812 -17.00 -24.89 22.43
C LEU A 812 -15.80 -24.64 23.36
N LEU A 813 -15.98 -24.76 24.67
CA LEU A 813 -14.90 -24.61 25.65
C LEU A 813 -13.90 -25.78 25.62
N LEU A 814 -14.37 -27.01 25.39
CA LEU A 814 -13.51 -28.19 25.19
C LEU A 814 -12.71 -28.13 23.88
N ALA A 815 -13.31 -27.63 22.80
CA ALA A 815 -12.61 -27.42 21.52
C ALA A 815 -11.50 -26.36 21.63
N ALA A 816 -11.76 -25.26 22.36
CA ALA A 816 -10.78 -24.21 22.61
C ALA A 816 -9.62 -24.69 23.51
N ALA A 817 -9.88 -25.57 24.49
CA ALA A 817 -8.86 -26.14 25.36
C ALA A 817 -7.93 -27.14 24.63
N ILE A 818 -8.46 -27.89 23.65
CA ILE A 818 -7.68 -28.83 22.84
C ILE A 818 -6.81 -28.09 21.80
N LEU A 819 -7.29 -26.97 21.25
CA LEU A 819 -6.52 -26.13 20.34
C LEU A 819 -5.37 -25.37 21.03
N ARG A 820 -5.49 -25.05 22.34
CA ARG A 820 -4.42 -24.40 23.11
C ARG A 820 -3.27 -25.34 23.55
N ARG A 821 -3.47 -26.66 23.59
CA ARG A 821 -2.44 -27.63 24.02
C ARG A 821 -1.51 -28.16 22.91
N LYS A 822 -1.68 -27.74 21.66
CA LYS A 822 -0.85 -28.18 20.51
C LYS A 822 0.01 -27.08 19.88
N ARG A 823 0.13 -25.92 20.53
CA ARG A 823 1.19 -24.93 20.29
C ARG A 823 2.01 -24.78 21.56
N ILE A 824 2.75 -25.83 21.90
CA ILE A 824 3.98 -25.81 22.70
C ILE A 824 4.95 -26.70 21.94
#